data_AF-A0A940D5T4-F1
#
_entry.id   AF-A0A940D5T4-F1
#
_cell.length_a   1.000
_cell.length_b   1.000
_cell.length_c   1.000
_cell.angle_alpha   90.00
_cell.angle_beta   90.00
_cell.angle_gamma   90.00
#
_symmetry.space_group_name_H-M   'P 1'
#
loop_
_entity.id
_entity.type
_entity.pdbx_description
1 polymer ?
#
loop_
_entity_poly.entity_id
_entity_poly.type
_entity_poly.pdbx_seq_one_letter_code
_entity_poly.pdbx_strand_id
1 'polypeptide(L)'
;MKCLSRFLIFLILTLAVVGVALTPITLEKNGAQFLYFEEWLEKFTPEASMLVTVNKNVDGDTISIDYQGRTEYVRFIGVDTPETVHPKKPVEYFGKEASEFTKTIMPEKSTIAITTGNEDRDSYNRLLRYAWFSVDYKSKEFWVLHNLVLILNGYGKAYTYFPFRKDYMDAFIFAEDYAMKNSLGMWKDPSRIGMPAIFTPAKQEKLISISDAKRLPDYQVVEVEGVVTVPPGAFDINILFIQDETAGVNIYGNGVDLSTLGIEAGDRVRIKGMTYTHRKNREITVNIPSAITVLGKSEVPEPLVIKTNQINDTALQGLLVITTGKLVKEDPPKYYIDDGSGEGIVYIRTNTGINLTKVKPGSEITVTGVLGQYEWLHELWPRWPEDIITEDFDPPIITMCTLQSTNVLDVVLNEPVMPESVIPNKTIRLRGNQIFRAELSENSRIIRLTLQSETDSGAVYLWGVKDLKGNMQNIFKYTYSLNREKRVLFDEGHGQTAGNADWTIDGAYSDFADALKEKGYLVDKTVVPFDYYSLAQYDVLVIPEPNQPFDKTEIDALLKYVREGGSVFFIADHGGADRNRNGWDAVKVFNQFAPNTFGISFDGNDLVITPDREIEMTPLTEGIEEVGLWNGCTITLTKPEIHVAAKAYGKPYVVYGSYANGKFAAIGDSSPFDDGTGTPGKMLYNGWFMYDDSKLALNVVDWLSD
;
A
#
# COMPACT_ATOMS: atom_id res chain seq x y z
N MET A 1 18.58 27.41 54.53
CA MET A 1 18.75 28.24 53.32
C MET A 1 19.12 27.33 52.16
N LYS A 2 18.47 27.53 51.00
CA LYS A 2 18.56 26.78 49.73
C LYS A 2 17.74 25.49 49.64
N CYS A 3 16.41 25.66 49.67
CA CYS A 3 15.48 24.73 49.02
C CYS A 3 14.26 25.55 48.56
N LEU A 4 14.44 26.39 47.54
CA LEU A 4 13.41 27.20 46.89
C LEU A 4 14.02 27.85 45.64
N SER A 5 14.13 27.09 44.56
CA SER A 5 14.23 27.59 43.17
C SER A 5 14.46 26.39 42.25
N ARG A 6 13.39 25.70 41.87
CA ARG A 6 13.31 24.80 40.70
C ARG A 6 11.89 24.33 40.38
N PHE A 7 10.91 24.62 41.24
CA PHE A 7 9.49 24.32 41.00
C PHE A 7 8.69 25.45 40.32
N LEU A 8 9.36 26.50 39.82
CA LEU A 8 8.72 27.65 39.17
C LEU A 8 9.17 27.85 37.71
N ILE A 9 9.62 26.77 37.03
CA ILE A 9 9.91 26.73 35.58
C ILE A 9 9.21 25.52 34.93
N PHE A 10 8.14 25.01 35.54
CA PHE A 10 7.27 23.99 34.96
C PHE A 10 5.78 24.40 34.99
N LEU A 11 5.52 25.71 35.01
CA LEU A 11 4.19 26.32 34.93
C LEU A 11 4.05 27.31 33.76
N ILE A 12 4.92 27.21 32.75
CA ILE A 12 4.80 27.93 31.46
C ILE A 12 5.28 26.98 30.36
N LEU A 13 4.52 25.89 30.12
CA LEU A 13 4.60 25.09 28.88
C LEU A 13 3.43 24.10 28.73
N THR A 14 2.28 24.36 29.36
CA THR A 14 0.99 24.03 28.76
C THR A 14 0.62 25.18 27.83
N LEU A 15 1.35 25.27 26.71
CA LEU A 15 0.90 26.08 25.58
C LEU A 15 -0.35 25.36 25.07
N ALA A 16 -1.49 25.89 25.50
CA ALA A 16 -2.78 25.55 24.96
C ALA A 16 -2.66 25.57 23.43
N VAL A 17 -2.83 24.41 22.80
CA VAL A 17 -3.29 24.38 21.42
C VAL A 17 -4.74 24.87 21.49
N VAL A 18 -4.91 26.18 21.62
CA VAL A 18 -6.15 26.84 21.26
C VAL A 18 -6.22 26.67 19.76
N GLY A 19 -6.90 25.61 19.31
CA GLY A 19 -7.41 25.60 17.94
C GLY A 19 -8.22 26.89 17.81
N VAL A 20 -7.73 27.84 17.01
CA VAL A 20 -8.46 29.07 16.74
C VAL A 20 -9.71 28.64 15.99
N ALA A 21 -10.84 28.54 16.70
CA ALA A 21 -12.12 28.31 16.07
C ALA A 21 -12.41 29.51 15.17
N LEU A 22 -12.57 29.27 13.86
CA LEU A 22 -12.92 30.33 12.92
C LEU A 22 -14.28 30.92 13.30
N THR A 23 -14.39 32.24 13.29
CA THR A 23 -15.57 32.98 13.75
C THR A 23 -16.49 33.29 12.57
N PRO A 24 -17.65 32.61 12.42
CA PRO A 24 -18.56 32.86 11.32
C PRO A 24 -19.21 34.25 11.46
N ILE A 25 -19.23 35.00 10.36
CA ILE A 25 -19.84 36.33 10.25
C ILE A 25 -20.75 36.40 9.03
N THR A 26 -21.72 37.31 9.06
CA THR A 26 -22.55 37.63 7.89
C THR A 26 -22.11 38.95 7.30
N LEU A 27 -21.81 38.94 6.00
CA LEU A 27 -21.48 40.11 5.21
C LEU A 27 -22.61 40.42 4.23
N GLU A 28 -22.66 41.65 3.73
CA GLU A 28 -23.65 42.08 2.76
C GLU A 28 -22.98 42.75 1.56
N LYS A 29 -23.45 42.40 0.35
CA LYS A 29 -23.09 43.11 -0.89
C LYS A 29 -24.30 43.17 -1.81
N ASN A 30 -24.64 44.38 -2.28
CA ASN A 30 -25.74 44.61 -3.23
C ASN A 30 -27.09 43.99 -2.78
N GLY A 31 -27.35 43.97 -1.46
CA GLY A 31 -28.56 43.37 -0.87
C GLY A 31 -28.53 41.84 -0.71
N ALA A 32 -27.46 41.15 -1.13
CA ALA A 32 -27.24 39.75 -0.83
C ALA A 32 -26.44 39.60 0.48
N GLN A 33 -26.99 38.84 1.42
CA GLN A 33 -26.28 38.42 2.63
C GLN A 33 -25.60 37.07 2.40
N PHE A 34 -24.38 36.92 2.91
CA PHE A 34 -23.61 35.68 2.78
C PHE A 34 -22.70 35.45 4.00
N LEU A 35 -22.45 34.18 4.27
CA LEU A 35 -21.55 33.71 5.31
C LEU A 35 -20.08 33.90 4.89
N TYR A 36 -19.26 34.31 5.83
CA TYR A 36 -17.80 34.34 5.74
C TYR A 36 -17.18 34.08 7.13
N PHE A 37 -15.86 34.00 7.23
CA PHE A 37 -15.15 33.92 8.51
C PHE A 37 -14.33 35.19 8.75
N GLU A 38 -14.39 35.74 9.97
CA GLU A 38 -13.73 37.01 10.29
C GLU A 38 -12.21 36.95 10.07
N GLU A 39 -11.59 35.82 10.39
CA GLU A 39 -10.15 35.60 10.24
C GLU A 39 -9.70 35.58 8.76
N TRP A 40 -10.63 35.28 7.84
CA TRP A 40 -10.33 35.25 6.40
C TRP A 40 -10.33 36.63 5.75
N LEU A 41 -10.89 37.66 6.41
CA LEU A 41 -10.88 39.04 5.90
C LEU A 41 -9.46 39.62 5.80
N GLU A 42 -8.61 39.29 6.76
CA GLU A 42 -7.21 39.75 6.81
C GLU A 42 -6.25 38.72 6.19
N LYS A 43 -6.58 37.43 6.28
CA LYS A 43 -5.72 36.34 5.74
C LYS A 43 -5.69 36.34 4.21
N PHE A 44 -6.83 36.56 3.56
CA PHE A 44 -6.95 36.48 2.11
C PHE A 44 -7.09 37.86 1.50
N THR A 45 -6.04 38.30 0.81
CA THR A 45 -6.02 39.59 0.12
C THR A 45 -5.59 39.40 -1.35
N PRO A 46 -6.07 40.27 -2.27
CA PRO A 46 -5.77 40.18 -3.69
C PRO A 46 -4.40 40.78 -4.02
N GLU A 47 -3.32 40.13 -3.54
CA GLU A 47 -1.95 40.51 -3.88
C GLU A 47 -1.70 40.41 -5.40
N ALA A 48 -1.01 41.41 -5.98
CA ALA A 48 -0.74 41.51 -7.42
C ALA A 48 -2.00 41.45 -8.32
N SER A 49 -3.11 42.01 -7.84
CA SER A 49 -4.37 42.02 -8.57
C SER A 49 -4.48 43.09 -9.65
N MET A 50 -5.34 42.82 -10.63
CA MET A 50 -5.76 43.78 -11.66
C MET A 50 -7.24 44.10 -11.50
N LEU A 51 -7.60 45.38 -11.57
CA LEU A 51 -8.99 45.81 -11.60
C LEU A 51 -9.55 45.67 -13.02
N VAL A 52 -10.71 45.02 -13.13
CA VAL A 52 -11.40 44.73 -14.40
C VAL A 52 -12.89 45.02 -14.28
N THR A 53 -13.54 45.31 -15.39
CA THR A 53 -14.99 45.57 -15.44
C THR A 53 -15.73 44.32 -15.88
N VAL A 54 -16.78 43.93 -15.17
CA VAL A 54 -17.65 42.80 -15.54
C VAL A 54 -18.54 43.20 -16.71
N ASN A 55 -18.49 42.44 -17.80
CA ASN A 55 -19.36 42.63 -18.97
C ASN A 55 -20.68 41.89 -18.80
N LYS A 56 -20.61 40.60 -18.42
CA LYS A 56 -21.77 39.71 -18.33
C LYS A 56 -21.47 38.55 -17.39
N ASN A 57 -22.47 38.17 -16.59
CA ASN A 57 -22.47 36.91 -15.83
C ASN A 57 -22.92 35.75 -16.73
N VAL A 58 -22.14 34.67 -16.79
CA VAL A 58 -22.42 33.51 -17.66
C VAL A 58 -23.18 32.45 -16.89
N ASP A 59 -22.61 31.98 -15.78
CA ASP A 59 -23.20 31.02 -14.84
C ASP A 59 -22.66 31.31 -13.42
N GLY A 60 -22.70 30.34 -12.49
CA GLY A 60 -22.27 30.54 -11.11
C GLY A 60 -20.76 30.76 -10.96
N ASP A 61 -19.93 30.15 -11.81
CA ASP A 61 -18.47 30.14 -11.70
C ASP A 61 -17.74 30.76 -12.90
N THR A 62 -18.49 31.30 -13.86
CA THR A 62 -17.96 31.92 -15.06
C THR A 62 -18.57 33.31 -15.28
N ILE A 63 -17.69 34.28 -15.52
CA ILE A 63 -18.06 35.64 -15.92
C ILE A 63 -17.30 36.03 -17.19
N SER A 64 -17.77 37.07 -17.88
CA SER A 64 -16.98 37.75 -18.91
C SER A 64 -16.62 39.16 -18.45
N ILE A 65 -15.40 39.58 -18.75
CA ILE A 65 -14.83 40.86 -18.33
C ILE A 65 -14.27 41.63 -19.52
N ASP A 66 -14.11 42.94 -19.36
CA ASP A 66 -13.23 43.73 -20.23
C ASP A 66 -11.80 43.61 -19.69
N TYR A 67 -10.95 42.94 -20.47
CA TYR A 67 -9.55 42.72 -20.18
C TYR A 67 -8.71 43.23 -21.34
N GLN A 68 -7.96 44.32 -21.10
CA GLN A 68 -7.10 44.94 -22.10
C GLN A 68 -7.83 45.34 -23.39
N GLY A 69 -9.09 45.79 -23.29
CA GLY A 69 -9.89 46.23 -24.42
C GLY A 69 -10.52 45.09 -25.23
N ARG A 70 -10.55 43.87 -24.67
CA ARG A 70 -11.19 42.69 -25.26
C ARG A 70 -12.12 42.03 -24.25
N THR A 71 -13.21 41.43 -24.75
CA THR A 71 -14.05 40.56 -23.93
C THR A 71 -13.35 39.22 -23.71
N GLU A 72 -13.03 38.91 -22.46
CA GLU A 72 -12.44 37.64 -22.04
C GLU A 72 -13.39 36.92 -21.08
N TYR A 73 -13.41 35.59 -21.13
CA TYR A 73 -14.14 34.75 -20.18
C TYR A 73 -13.22 34.33 -19.04
N VAL A 74 -13.70 34.42 -17.81
CA VAL A 74 -12.99 34.03 -16.60
C VAL A 74 -13.72 32.87 -15.96
N ARG A 75 -13.04 31.72 -15.82
CA ARG A 75 -13.46 30.58 -14.99
C ARG A 75 -12.82 30.73 -13.61
N PHE A 76 -13.65 30.68 -12.59
CA PHE A 76 -13.20 30.77 -11.21
C PHE A 76 -12.42 29.51 -10.80
N ILE A 77 -11.20 29.70 -10.33
CA ILE A 77 -10.32 28.62 -9.88
C ILE A 77 -10.91 27.95 -8.63
N GLY A 78 -10.88 26.62 -8.59
CA GLY A 78 -11.16 25.81 -7.41
C GLY A 78 -12.64 25.72 -7.02
N VAL A 79 -13.57 26.26 -7.79
CA VAL A 79 -15.02 26.14 -7.55
C VAL A 79 -15.73 25.53 -8.75
N ASP A 80 -16.70 24.67 -8.46
CA ASP A 80 -17.60 24.09 -9.47
C ASP A 80 -19.07 24.28 -9.05
N THR A 81 -19.82 25.03 -9.85
CA THR A 81 -21.24 25.33 -9.59
C THR A 81 -22.16 24.44 -10.42
N PRO A 82 -23.39 24.12 -9.95
CA PRO A 82 -24.31 23.27 -10.73
C PRO A 82 -24.65 23.87 -12.09
N GLU A 83 -24.76 23.02 -13.11
CA GLU A 83 -24.90 23.42 -14.51
C GLU A 83 -26.18 24.23 -14.80
N THR A 84 -26.10 25.25 -15.67
CA THR A 84 -27.25 26.11 -16.02
C THR A 84 -27.39 26.45 -17.50
N VAL A 85 -26.32 26.39 -18.28
CA VAL A 85 -26.28 26.98 -19.63
C VAL A 85 -25.87 25.99 -20.72
N HIS A 86 -25.48 24.77 -20.35
CA HIS A 86 -25.01 23.77 -21.31
C HIS A 86 -26.14 23.31 -22.27
N PRO A 87 -25.92 23.34 -23.60
CA PRO A 87 -26.97 23.17 -24.60
C PRO A 87 -27.61 21.78 -24.64
N LYS A 88 -26.93 20.77 -24.10
CA LYS A 88 -27.39 19.36 -24.11
C LYS A 88 -27.72 18.82 -22.72
N LYS A 89 -27.50 19.59 -21.66
CA LYS A 89 -27.76 19.16 -20.28
C LYS A 89 -28.94 19.94 -19.72
N PRO A 90 -29.78 19.33 -18.87
CA PRO A 90 -30.78 20.09 -18.14
C PRO A 90 -30.10 21.04 -17.15
N VAL A 91 -30.80 22.12 -16.78
CA VAL A 91 -30.41 22.96 -15.64
C VAL A 91 -30.40 22.08 -14.38
N GLU A 92 -29.28 22.06 -13.66
CA GLU A 92 -29.11 21.27 -12.45
C GLU A 92 -29.72 21.98 -11.23
N TYR A 93 -30.09 21.19 -10.22
CA TYR A 93 -30.57 21.67 -8.94
C TYR A 93 -29.57 22.66 -8.34
N PHE A 94 -30.10 23.81 -7.90
CA PHE A 94 -29.34 24.92 -7.32
C PHE A 94 -28.44 25.72 -8.29
N GLY A 95 -28.40 25.36 -9.58
CA GLY A 95 -27.60 26.09 -10.56
C GLY A 95 -28.09 27.51 -10.79
N LYS A 96 -29.42 27.70 -10.87
CA LYS A 96 -30.02 29.02 -11.08
C LYS A 96 -29.70 29.96 -9.91
N GLU A 97 -29.81 29.46 -8.69
CA GLU A 97 -29.50 30.15 -7.45
C GLU A 97 -28.02 30.57 -7.39
N ALA A 98 -27.10 29.68 -7.79
CA ALA A 98 -25.67 29.99 -7.89
C ALA A 98 -25.38 31.09 -8.92
N SER A 99 -25.99 31.01 -10.10
CA SER A 99 -25.86 32.04 -11.15
C SER A 99 -26.44 33.40 -10.71
N GLU A 100 -27.62 33.40 -10.07
CA GLU A 100 -28.25 34.61 -9.54
C GLU A 100 -27.41 35.24 -8.41
N PHE A 101 -26.78 34.42 -7.56
CA PHE A 101 -25.89 34.90 -6.50
C PHE A 101 -24.65 35.61 -7.08
N THR A 102 -23.93 34.97 -8.00
CA THR A 102 -22.77 35.59 -8.68
C THR A 102 -23.16 36.90 -9.38
N LYS A 103 -24.31 36.91 -10.06
CA LYS A 103 -24.85 38.11 -10.70
C LYS A 103 -25.17 39.24 -9.71
N THR A 104 -25.61 38.89 -8.51
CA THR A 104 -25.93 39.88 -7.47
C THR A 104 -24.68 40.46 -6.83
N ILE A 105 -23.68 39.62 -6.54
CA ILE A 105 -22.40 40.07 -5.95
C ILE A 105 -21.57 40.90 -6.95
N MET A 106 -21.55 40.48 -8.23
CA MET A 106 -20.77 41.10 -9.30
C MET A 106 -21.68 41.50 -10.48
N PRO A 107 -22.49 42.55 -10.33
CA PRO A 107 -23.43 42.98 -11.37
C PRO A 107 -22.68 43.50 -12.60
N GLU A 108 -23.33 43.46 -13.75
CA GLU A 108 -22.76 44.00 -14.99
C GLU A 108 -22.31 45.45 -14.79
N LYS A 109 -21.15 45.78 -15.34
CA LYS A 109 -20.44 47.06 -15.22
C LYS A 109 -19.82 47.34 -13.84
N SER A 110 -19.84 46.40 -12.89
CA SER A 110 -19.08 46.53 -11.65
C SER A 110 -17.58 46.33 -11.89
N THR A 111 -16.76 47.07 -11.14
CA THR A 111 -15.32 46.83 -11.07
C THR A 111 -15.01 45.78 -10.00
N ILE A 112 -14.24 44.77 -10.36
CA ILE A 112 -13.75 43.71 -9.46
C ILE A 112 -12.23 43.61 -9.58
N ALA A 113 -11.58 43.01 -8.59
CA ALA A 113 -10.17 42.64 -8.71
C ALA A 113 -10.06 41.17 -9.12
N ILE A 114 -9.07 40.85 -9.97
CA ILE A 114 -8.74 39.47 -10.33
C ILE A 114 -7.26 39.18 -10.03
N THR A 115 -6.97 37.98 -9.55
CA THR A 115 -5.59 37.47 -9.38
C THR A 115 -5.40 36.17 -10.16
N THR A 116 -4.16 35.91 -10.60
CA THR A 116 -3.79 34.73 -11.39
C THR A 116 -3.57 33.50 -10.52
N GLY A 117 -3.86 32.32 -11.08
CA GLY A 117 -3.45 31.03 -10.51
C GLY A 117 -2.11 30.53 -11.04
N ASN A 118 -1.87 29.23 -10.90
CA ASN A 118 -0.69 28.54 -11.44
C ASN A 118 -0.73 28.49 -12.98
N GLU A 119 -1.91 28.24 -13.54
CA GLU A 119 -2.17 28.21 -14.98
C GLU A 119 -2.96 29.44 -15.42
N ASP A 120 -2.71 29.93 -16.63
CA ASP A 120 -3.37 31.13 -17.13
C ASP A 120 -4.74 30.85 -17.76
N ARG A 121 -4.88 29.71 -18.46
CA ARG A 121 -6.09 29.35 -19.22
C ARG A 121 -6.41 27.86 -19.15
N ASP A 122 -7.69 27.55 -19.26
CA ASP A 122 -8.17 26.17 -19.40
C ASP A 122 -8.20 25.69 -20.87
N SER A 123 -8.56 24.43 -21.07
CA SER A 123 -8.69 23.79 -22.39
C SER A 123 -9.79 24.38 -23.28
N TYR A 124 -10.71 25.18 -22.71
CA TYR A 124 -11.74 25.94 -23.42
C TYR A 124 -11.30 27.38 -23.72
N ASN A 125 -10.02 27.70 -23.49
CA ASN A 125 -9.40 29.00 -23.70
C ASN A 125 -9.98 30.12 -22.80
N ARG A 126 -10.57 29.78 -21.64
CA ARG A 126 -11.02 30.75 -20.63
C ARG A 126 -9.88 31.09 -19.69
N LEU A 127 -9.80 32.34 -19.23
CA LEU A 127 -8.86 32.76 -18.19
C LEU A 127 -9.18 32.07 -16.85
N LEU A 128 -8.16 31.53 -16.19
CA LEU A 128 -8.27 30.98 -14.84
C LEU A 128 -7.91 32.06 -13.82
N ARG A 129 -8.87 32.51 -13.01
CA ARG A 129 -8.65 33.59 -12.02
C ARG A 129 -9.36 33.34 -10.69
N TYR A 130 -8.87 34.01 -9.66
CA TYR A 130 -9.63 34.30 -8.45
C TYR A 130 -10.28 35.67 -8.59
N ALA A 131 -11.57 35.77 -8.26
CA ALA A 131 -12.33 37.01 -8.34
C ALA A 131 -12.59 37.59 -6.94
N TRP A 132 -12.43 38.90 -6.82
CA TRP A 132 -12.50 39.61 -5.54
C TRP A 132 -13.42 40.83 -5.66
N PHE A 133 -14.22 41.05 -4.62
CA PHE A 133 -15.05 42.23 -4.48
C PHE A 133 -14.84 42.85 -3.09
N SER A 134 -15.11 44.15 -2.96
CA SER A 134 -14.97 44.84 -1.67
C SER A 134 -16.29 44.92 -0.90
N VAL A 135 -16.17 44.83 0.43
CA VAL A 135 -17.26 44.99 1.40
C VAL A 135 -16.80 45.85 2.58
N ASP A 136 -17.74 46.56 3.19
CA ASP A 136 -17.50 47.27 4.44
C ASP A 136 -17.86 46.37 5.63
N TYR A 137 -16.91 46.19 6.56
CA TYR A 137 -17.11 45.49 7.82
C TYR A 137 -16.45 46.24 8.98
N LYS A 138 -17.19 46.49 10.06
CA LYS A 138 -16.72 47.27 11.23
C LYS A 138 -16.06 48.61 10.84
N SER A 139 -16.69 49.31 9.88
CA SER A 139 -16.22 50.61 9.35
C SER A 139 -14.86 50.58 8.65
N LYS A 140 -14.45 49.41 8.13
CA LYS A 140 -13.27 49.24 7.28
C LYS A 140 -13.66 48.47 6.01
N GLU A 141 -13.05 48.83 4.89
CA GLU A 141 -13.22 48.11 3.63
C GLU A 141 -12.28 46.89 3.57
N PHE A 142 -12.81 45.74 3.20
CA PHE A 142 -12.07 44.48 3.02
C PHE A 142 -12.34 43.88 1.64
N TRP A 143 -11.34 43.17 1.11
CA TRP A 143 -11.50 42.34 -0.07
C TRP A 143 -11.98 40.94 0.32
N VAL A 144 -12.95 40.42 -0.43
CA VAL A 144 -13.53 39.09 -0.22
C VAL A 144 -13.36 38.25 -1.48
N LEU A 145 -12.89 37.02 -1.30
CA LEU A 145 -12.67 36.05 -2.37
C LEU A 145 -14.00 35.38 -2.76
N HIS A 146 -14.53 35.71 -3.94
CA HIS A 146 -15.83 35.21 -4.41
C HIS A 146 -15.85 33.70 -4.59
N ASN A 147 -14.75 33.11 -5.08
CA ASN A 147 -14.59 31.66 -5.24
C ASN A 147 -14.90 30.91 -3.93
N LEU A 148 -14.37 31.41 -2.81
CA LEU A 148 -14.56 30.84 -1.48
C LEU A 148 -15.97 31.08 -0.95
N VAL A 149 -16.55 32.26 -1.23
CA VAL A 149 -17.93 32.59 -0.84
C VAL A 149 -18.93 31.64 -1.49
N LEU A 150 -18.75 31.31 -2.77
CA LEU A 150 -19.60 30.36 -3.49
C LEU A 150 -19.62 28.99 -2.79
N ILE A 151 -18.45 28.48 -2.41
CA ILE A 151 -18.32 27.18 -1.75
C ILE A 151 -18.91 27.22 -0.35
N LEU A 152 -18.51 28.19 0.48
CA LEU A 152 -18.92 28.30 1.88
C LEU A 152 -20.44 28.45 2.04
N ASN A 153 -21.11 29.07 1.08
CA ASN A 153 -22.55 29.28 1.10
C ASN A 153 -23.34 28.18 0.36
N GLY A 154 -22.66 27.15 -0.14
CA GLY A 154 -23.29 26.00 -0.81
C GLY A 154 -23.81 26.29 -2.21
N TYR A 155 -23.23 27.27 -2.92
CA TYR A 155 -23.53 27.54 -4.34
C TYR A 155 -22.64 26.73 -5.29
N GLY A 156 -21.55 26.13 -4.79
CA GLY A 156 -20.66 25.26 -5.55
C GLY A 156 -19.82 24.36 -4.65
N LYS A 157 -19.09 23.42 -5.25
CA LYS A 157 -18.18 22.46 -4.61
C LYS A 157 -16.73 22.93 -4.68
N ALA A 158 -15.88 22.47 -3.77
CA ALA A 158 -14.44 22.66 -3.91
C ALA A 158 -13.91 21.75 -5.02
N TYR A 159 -13.42 22.34 -6.10
CA TYR A 159 -12.91 21.59 -7.24
C TYR A 159 -11.41 21.31 -7.09
N THR A 160 -11.10 20.29 -6.30
CA THR A 160 -9.72 19.97 -5.86
C THR A 160 -8.93 19.11 -6.86
N TYR A 161 -9.58 18.68 -7.96
CA TYR A 161 -8.98 17.82 -8.98
C TYR A 161 -7.74 18.44 -9.65
N PHE A 162 -7.74 19.78 -9.85
CA PHE A 162 -6.57 20.49 -10.37
C PHE A 162 -5.81 21.19 -9.25
N PRO A 163 -4.47 21.09 -9.20
CA PRO A 163 -3.68 21.74 -8.16
C PRO A 163 -3.70 23.26 -8.32
N PHE A 164 -4.09 23.96 -7.26
CA PHE A 164 -3.94 25.40 -7.11
C PHE A 164 -3.27 25.71 -5.77
N ARG A 165 -3.25 26.99 -5.36
CA ARG A 165 -2.61 27.43 -4.12
C ARG A 165 -3.06 26.57 -2.93
N LYS A 166 -2.09 25.95 -2.25
CA LYS A 166 -2.35 25.02 -1.14
C LYS A 166 -3.18 25.64 -0.03
N ASP A 167 -2.88 26.88 0.35
CA ASP A 167 -3.60 27.58 1.42
C ASP A 167 -5.05 27.93 1.06
N TYR A 168 -5.37 28.08 -0.23
CA TYR A 168 -6.74 28.24 -0.71
C TYR A 168 -7.44 26.89 -0.78
N MET A 169 -6.74 25.85 -1.25
CA MET A 169 -7.26 24.48 -1.30
C MET A 169 -7.76 24.06 0.10
N ASP A 170 -6.94 24.24 1.13
CA ASP A 170 -7.29 23.91 2.52
C ASP A 170 -8.55 24.67 2.99
N ALA A 171 -8.66 25.96 2.63
CA ALA A 171 -9.83 26.78 2.99
C ALA A 171 -11.10 26.40 2.20
N PHE A 172 -10.95 25.98 0.94
CA PHE A 172 -12.06 25.58 0.08
C PHE A 172 -12.63 24.24 0.54
N ILE A 173 -11.76 23.27 0.86
CA ILE A 173 -12.15 21.99 1.45
C ILE A 173 -12.89 22.23 2.77
N PHE A 174 -12.33 23.07 3.65
CA PHE A 174 -12.99 23.43 4.90
C PHE A 174 -14.35 24.12 4.68
N ALA A 175 -14.44 25.04 3.72
CA ALA A 175 -15.68 25.74 3.40
C ALA A 175 -16.77 24.80 2.89
N GLU A 176 -16.42 23.83 2.03
CA GLU A 176 -17.36 22.82 1.55
C GLU A 176 -17.85 21.93 2.68
N ASP A 177 -16.94 21.41 3.52
CA ASP A 177 -17.29 20.62 4.70
C ASP A 177 -18.20 21.39 5.66
N TYR A 178 -17.92 22.67 5.89
CA TYR A 178 -18.77 23.53 6.70
C TYR A 178 -20.17 23.71 6.08
N ALA A 179 -20.24 23.99 4.77
CA ALA A 179 -21.50 24.18 4.06
C ALA A 179 -22.35 22.90 4.07
N MET A 180 -21.71 21.73 3.89
CA MET A 180 -22.33 20.41 4.01
C MET A 180 -22.90 20.18 5.41
N LYS A 181 -22.07 20.32 6.46
CA LYS A 181 -22.46 20.07 7.85
C LYS A 181 -23.58 20.99 8.33
N ASN A 182 -23.64 22.21 7.80
CA ASN A 182 -24.66 23.20 8.15
C ASN A 182 -25.83 23.24 7.17
N SER A 183 -25.90 22.31 6.20
CA SER A 183 -26.98 22.24 5.20
C SER A 183 -27.22 23.59 4.48
N LEU A 184 -26.15 24.23 4.04
CA LEU A 184 -26.21 25.51 3.32
C LEU A 184 -26.40 25.30 1.82
N GLY A 185 -27.08 26.25 1.15
CA GLY A 185 -27.29 26.20 -0.30
C GLY A 185 -27.83 24.87 -0.82
N MET A 186 -27.15 24.28 -1.80
CA MET A 186 -27.49 22.98 -2.40
C MET A 186 -27.47 21.82 -1.40
N TRP A 187 -26.71 21.94 -0.30
CA TRP A 187 -26.59 20.92 0.74
C TRP A 187 -27.84 20.80 1.63
N LYS A 188 -28.86 21.63 1.44
CA LYS A 188 -30.20 21.41 2.03
C LYS A 188 -30.86 20.13 1.51
N ASP A 189 -30.53 19.74 0.28
CA ASP A 189 -30.96 18.49 -0.30
C ASP A 189 -29.82 17.87 -1.12
N PRO A 190 -28.82 17.26 -0.43
CA PRO A 190 -27.64 16.71 -1.08
C PRO A 190 -27.99 15.63 -2.11
N SER A 191 -29.12 14.94 -1.92
CA SER A 191 -29.58 13.89 -2.83
C SER A 191 -29.86 14.42 -4.23
N ARG A 192 -30.22 15.69 -4.37
CA ARG A 192 -30.55 16.34 -5.64
C ARG A 192 -29.36 16.96 -6.37
N ILE A 193 -28.17 16.96 -5.79
CA ILE A 193 -27.00 17.57 -6.42
C ILE A 193 -26.68 16.84 -7.75
N GLY A 194 -26.48 17.60 -8.83
CA GLY A 194 -26.32 17.05 -10.19
C GLY A 194 -27.60 16.48 -10.83
N MET A 195 -28.75 16.53 -10.14
CA MET A 195 -30.05 16.22 -10.73
C MET A 195 -30.64 17.44 -11.45
N PRO A 196 -31.53 17.25 -12.44
CA PRO A 196 -32.27 18.36 -13.04
C PRO A 196 -33.08 19.16 -12.00
N ALA A 197 -33.10 20.49 -12.13
CA ALA A 197 -33.85 21.40 -11.26
C ALA A 197 -35.36 21.13 -11.29
N ILE A 198 -35.88 20.82 -12.48
CA ILE A 198 -37.24 20.33 -12.69
C ILE A 198 -37.15 18.81 -12.92
N PHE A 199 -37.49 18.05 -11.88
CA PHE A 199 -37.47 16.59 -11.93
C PHE A 199 -38.72 16.02 -11.25
N THR A 200 -39.38 15.08 -11.91
CA THR A 200 -40.42 14.24 -11.29
C THR A 200 -39.83 12.83 -11.24
N PRO A 201 -39.39 12.35 -10.07
CA PRO A 201 -38.88 10.99 -9.97
C PRO A 201 -39.98 10.02 -10.38
N ALA A 202 -39.70 9.14 -11.33
CA ALA A 202 -40.46 7.90 -11.41
C ALA A 202 -40.16 7.14 -10.11
N LYS A 203 -41.18 6.94 -9.27
CA LYS A 203 -41.03 6.26 -7.98
C LYS A 203 -40.66 4.79 -8.26
N GLN A 204 -39.37 4.47 -8.26
CA GLN A 204 -38.87 3.10 -8.34
C GLN A 204 -37.97 2.83 -7.13
N GLU A 205 -38.59 2.34 -6.05
CA GLU A 205 -37.95 2.03 -4.76
C GLU A 205 -37.62 0.53 -4.65
N LYS A 206 -37.40 -0.17 -5.77
CA LYS A 206 -37.14 -1.62 -5.76
C LYS A 206 -35.70 -1.90 -6.15
N LEU A 207 -35.05 -2.78 -5.39
CA LEU A 207 -33.80 -3.43 -5.78
C LEU A 207 -33.97 -4.10 -7.16
N ILE A 208 -33.09 -3.75 -8.10
CA ILE A 208 -33.06 -4.30 -9.47
C ILE A 208 -31.66 -4.84 -9.78
N SER A 209 -31.56 -5.64 -10.85
CA SER A 209 -30.26 -6.11 -11.36
C SER A 209 -29.45 -4.95 -11.95
N ILE A 210 -28.12 -5.08 -11.96
CA ILE A 210 -27.24 -4.10 -12.60
C ILE A 210 -27.55 -3.99 -14.10
N SER A 211 -27.86 -5.12 -14.77
CA SER A 211 -28.23 -5.12 -16.19
C SER A 211 -29.50 -4.31 -16.47
N ASP A 212 -30.52 -4.43 -15.61
CA ASP A 212 -31.76 -3.64 -15.73
C ASP A 212 -31.50 -2.15 -15.48
N ALA A 213 -30.70 -1.81 -14.46
CA ALA A 213 -30.32 -0.43 -14.17
C ALA A 213 -29.60 0.24 -15.36
N LYS A 214 -28.71 -0.50 -16.03
CA LYS A 214 -27.99 0.00 -17.21
C LYS A 214 -28.90 0.35 -18.39
N ARG A 215 -30.09 -0.27 -18.52
CA ARG A 215 -31.04 -0.04 -19.62
C ARG A 215 -31.97 1.15 -19.42
N LEU A 216 -32.05 1.68 -18.20
CA LEU A 216 -32.90 2.82 -17.91
C LEU A 216 -32.41 4.09 -18.62
N PRO A 217 -33.24 5.12 -18.83
CA PRO A 217 -32.76 6.44 -19.22
C PRO A 217 -31.77 7.02 -18.20
N ASP A 218 -31.10 8.12 -18.55
CA ASP A 218 -30.38 8.91 -17.56
C ASP A 218 -31.37 9.50 -16.53
N TYR A 219 -30.83 9.81 -15.35
CA TYR A 219 -31.53 10.42 -14.23
C TYR A 219 -32.61 9.53 -13.58
N GLN A 220 -32.52 8.20 -13.71
CA GLN A 220 -33.40 7.28 -12.98
C GLN A 220 -32.76 6.86 -11.66
N VAL A 221 -33.51 6.99 -10.56
CA VAL A 221 -33.07 6.51 -9.25
C VAL A 221 -33.22 4.99 -9.21
N VAL A 222 -32.14 4.31 -8.84
CA VAL A 222 -32.04 2.85 -8.77
C VAL A 222 -31.42 2.42 -7.45
N GLU A 223 -31.78 1.21 -7.03
CA GLU A 223 -31.08 0.50 -5.97
C GLU A 223 -30.56 -0.80 -6.55
N VAL A 224 -29.25 -1.04 -6.43
CA VAL A 224 -28.57 -2.24 -6.94
C VAL A 224 -27.67 -2.84 -5.86
N GLU A 225 -27.34 -4.10 -6.03
CA GLU A 225 -26.32 -4.78 -5.23
C GLU A 225 -25.28 -5.39 -6.15
N GLY A 226 -24.04 -5.48 -5.66
CA GLY A 226 -22.96 -6.15 -6.36
C GLY A 226 -21.75 -6.35 -5.47
N VAL A 227 -20.83 -7.18 -5.94
CA VAL A 227 -19.51 -7.37 -5.34
C VAL A 227 -18.54 -6.36 -5.95
N VAL A 228 -17.74 -5.73 -5.12
CA VAL A 228 -16.72 -4.75 -5.53
C VAL A 228 -15.60 -5.46 -6.28
N THR A 229 -15.41 -5.09 -7.56
CA THR A 229 -14.31 -5.57 -8.41
C THR A 229 -13.15 -4.58 -8.48
N VAL A 230 -13.43 -3.30 -8.27
CA VAL A 230 -12.45 -2.21 -8.15
C VAL A 230 -12.85 -1.31 -6.98
N PRO A 231 -12.07 -1.26 -5.89
CA PRO A 231 -12.35 -0.37 -4.77
C PRO A 231 -12.00 1.09 -5.09
N PRO A 232 -12.50 2.07 -4.31
CA PRO A 232 -12.08 3.46 -4.40
C PRO A 232 -10.57 3.61 -4.23
N GLY A 233 -9.97 4.53 -4.98
CA GLY A 233 -8.53 4.82 -4.94
C GLY A 233 -7.70 4.08 -5.99
N ALA A 234 -8.09 2.89 -6.43
CA ALA A 234 -7.37 2.15 -7.47
C ALA A 234 -7.32 2.93 -8.80
N PHE A 235 -8.44 3.53 -9.19
CA PHE A 235 -8.53 4.41 -10.37
C PHE A 235 -8.62 5.88 -9.99
N ASP A 236 -9.51 6.20 -9.04
CA ASP A 236 -9.76 7.51 -8.47
C ASP A 236 -10.48 7.31 -7.14
N ILE A 237 -10.38 8.26 -6.21
CA ILE A 237 -11.07 8.20 -4.92
C ILE A 237 -12.61 8.23 -5.06
N ASN A 238 -13.12 8.70 -6.20
CA ASN A 238 -14.55 8.80 -6.48
C ASN A 238 -15.08 7.66 -7.36
N ILE A 239 -14.27 6.66 -7.70
CA ILE A 239 -14.64 5.58 -8.63
C ILE A 239 -14.65 4.24 -7.90
N LEU A 240 -15.73 3.49 -8.08
CA LEU A 240 -15.91 2.13 -7.57
C LEU A 240 -16.55 1.29 -8.69
N PHE A 241 -16.10 0.05 -8.92
CA PHE A 241 -16.82 -0.88 -9.80
C PHE A 241 -17.45 -1.99 -8.99
N ILE A 242 -18.70 -2.30 -9.31
CA ILE A 242 -19.42 -3.43 -8.75
C ILE A 242 -19.96 -4.33 -9.85
N GLN A 243 -20.12 -5.61 -9.53
CA GLN A 243 -20.64 -6.62 -10.44
C GLN A 243 -21.59 -7.57 -9.72
N ASP A 244 -22.71 -7.89 -10.36
CA ASP A 244 -23.63 -8.96 -9.98
C ASP A 244 -23.58 -10.07 -11.04
N GLU A 245 -24.44 -11.09 -10.92
CA GLU A 245 -24.52 -12.18 -11.89
C GLU A 245 -24.97 -11.74 -13.29
N THR A 246 -25.46 -10.51 -13.45
CA THR A 246 -26.09 -10.00 -14.67
C THR A 246 -25.24 -9.01 -15.45
N ALA A 247 -24.47 -8.15 -14.77
CA ALA A 247 -23.61 -7.12 -15.37
C ALA A 247 -22.68 -6.48 -14.32
N GLY A 248 -21.67 -5.75 -14.82
CA GLY A 248 -20.88 -4.81 -14.02
C GLY A 248 -21.21 -3.35 -14.36
N VAL A 249 -20.95 -2.44 -13.43
CA VAL A 249 -21.21 -1.00 -13.60
C VAL A 249 -20.24 -0.15 -12.79
N ASN A 250 -19.91 1.03 -13.35
CA ASN A 250 -19.17 2.07 -12.63
C ASN A 250 -20.10 2.80 -11.65
N ILE A 251 -19.61 3.03 -10.44
CA ILE A 251 -20.22 3.85 -9.42
C ILE A 251 -19.35 5.10 -9.26
N TYR A 252 -19.96 6.26 -9.47
CA TYR A 252 -19.26 7.55 -9.41
C TYR A 252 -19.74 8.40 -8.24
N GLY A 253 -18.82 8.75 -7.34
CA GLY A 253 -19.04 9.68 -6.23
C GLY A 253 -19.02 11.12 -6.73
N ASN A 254 -20.20 11.70 -6.99
CA ASN A 254 -20.31 13.08 -7.45
C ASN A 254 -20.11 14.06 -6.29
N GLY A 255 -18.87 14.50 -6.08
CA GLY A 255 -18.49 15.32 -4.92
C GLY A 255 -18.51 14.54 -3.62
N VAL A 256 -18.21 13.23 -3.69
CA VAL A 256 -18.12 12.35 -2.54
C VAL A 256 -16.85 11.54 -2.67
N ASP A 257 -15.92 11.74 -1.74
CA ASP A 257 -14.75 10.89 -1.60
C ASP A 257 -15.16 9.51 -1.05
N LEU A 258 -15.25 8.53 -1.95
CA LEU A 258 -15.66 7.17 -1.60
C LEU A 258 -14.57 6.41 -0.84
N SER A 259 -13.30 6.85 -0.89
CA SER A 259 -12.19 6.18 -0.20
C SER A 259 -12.33 6.25 1.32
N THR A 260 -13.06 7.24 1.83
CA THR A 260 -13.38 7.38 3.26
C THR A 260 -14.27 6.26 3.82
N LEU A 261 -14.89 5.45 2.96
CA LEU A 261 -15.78 4.36 3.36
C LEU A 261 -15.07 3.05 3.71
N GLY A 262 -13.76 2.94 3.46
CA GLY A 262 -12.99 1.72 3.73
C GLY A 262 -13.47 0.50 2.93
N ILE A 263 -13.98 0.73 1.71
CA ILE A 263 -14.49 -0.34 0.82
C ILE A 263 -13.32 -1.00 0.09
N GLU A 264 -13.28 -2.33 0.11
CA GLU A 264 -12.25 -3.15 -0.51
C GLU A 264 -12.83 -4.05 -1.62
N ALA A 265 -11.95 -4.59 -2.48
CA ALA A 265 -12.36 -5.64 -3.41
C ALA A 265 -12.94 -6.85 -2.65
N GLY A 266 -14.02 -7.42 -3.18
CA GLY A 266 -14.74 -8.53 -2.53
C GLY A 266 -15.80 -8.07 -1.52
N ASP A 267 -15.88 -6.79 -1.16
CA ASP A 267 -17.03 -6.30 -0.40
C ASP A 267 -18.31 -6.45 -1.23
N ARG A 268 -19.38 -6.95 -0.61
CA ARG A 268 -20.72 -6.89 -1.21
C ARG A 268 -21.40 -5.63 -0.73
N VAL A 269 -21.83 -4.78 -1.65
CA VAL A 269 -22.41 -3.48 -1.34
C VAL A 269 -23.81 -3.33 -1.92
N ARG A 270 -24.67 -2.58 -1.22
CA ARG A 270 -25.94 -2.06 -1.74
C ARG A 270 -25.79 -0.58 -2.03
N ILE A 271 -26.22 -0.16 -3.21
CA ILE A 271 -26.04 1.20 -3.70
C ILE A 271 -27.38 1.76 -4.15
N LYS A 272 -27.76 2.89 -3.55
CA LYS A 272 -28.89 3.70 -4.01
C LYS A 272 -28.37 4.95 -4.70
N GLY A 273 -28.46 4.99 -6.02
CA GLY A 273 -27.91 6.07 -6.82
C GLY A 273 -28.78 6.42 -8.01
N MET A 274 -28.23 7.22 -8.91
CA MET A 274 -28.91 7.69 -10.11
C MET A 274 -28.17 7.21 -11.36
N THR A 275 -28.89 6.70 -12.33
CA THR A 275 -28.30 6.32 -13.60
C THR A 275 -27.82 7.53 -14.39
N TYR A 276 -26.63 7.44 -14.97
CA TYR A 276 -26.06 8.51 -15.77
C TYR A 276 -25.15 7.96 -16.86
N THR A 277 -24.96 8.72 -17.93
CA THR A 277 -24.07 8.36 -19.03
C THR A 277 -23.03 9.45 -19.24
N HIS A 278 -21.87 9.33 -18.57
CA HIS A 278 -20.77 10.28 -18.75
C HIS A 278 -19.88 9.84 -19.90
N ARG A 279 -19.73 10.68 -20.94
CA ARG A 279 -18.85 10.39 -22.09
C ARG A 279 -19.06 8.98 -22.65
N LYS A 280 -20.32 8.57 -22.79
CA LYS A 280 -20.76 7.22 -23.21
C LYS A 280 -20.46 6.07 -22.23
N ASN A 281 -19.77 6.30 -21.12
CA ASN A 281 -19.66 5.34 -20.03
C ASN A 281 -20.96 5.30 -19.23
N ARG A 282 -21.54 4.10 -19.05
CA ARG A 282 -22.75 3.93 -18.25
C ARG A 282 -22.41 3.78 -16.76
N GLU A 283 -23.05 4.57 -15.92
CA GLU A 283 -22.70 4.69 -14.50
C GLU A 283 -23.93 4.83 -13.60
N ILE A 284 -23.71 4.60 -12.30
CA ILE A 284 -24.61 5.01 -11.23
C ILE A 284 -23.89 6.06 -10.37
N THR A 285 -24.43 7.27 -10.33
CA THR A 285 -23.87 8.36 -9.54
C THR A 285 -24.45 8.37 -8.13
N VAL A 286 -23.60 8.57 -7.14
CA VAL A 286 -23.98 8.78 -5.73
C VAL A 286 -23.52 10.15 -5.26
N ASN A 287 -24.36 10.82 -4.47
CA ASN A 287 -24.12 12.21 -4.02
C ASN A 287 -23.87 12.32 -2.50
N ILE A 288 -24.01 11.20 -1.77
CA ILE A 288 -23.78 11.13 -0.32
C ILE A 288 -23.13 9.78 0.03
N PRO A 289 -22.25 9.70 1.05
CA PRO A 289 -21.64 8.43 1.47
C PRO A 289 -22.67 7.37 1.90
N SER A 290 -23.75 7.79 2.57
CA SER A 290 -24.82 6.90 3.06
C SER A 290 -25.67 6.26 1.97
N ALA A 291 -25.47 6.61 0.70
CA ALA A 291 -26.07 5.91 -0.44
C ALA A 291 -25.43 4.53 -0.68
N ILE A 292 -24.28 4.25 -0.08
CA ILE A 292 -23.60 2.96 -0.15
C ILE A 292 -23.65 2.28 1.22
N THR A 293 -24.06 1.02 1.25
CA THR A 293 -24.08 0.18 2.46
C THR A 293 -23.27 -1.08 2.20
N VAL A 294 -22.25 -1.35 3.02
CA VAL A 294 -21.51 -2.61 2.99
C VAL A 294 -22.34 -3.70 3.66
N LEU A 295 -22.62 -4.79 2.95
CA LEU A 295 -23.43 -5.91 3.41
C LEU A 295 -22.59 -7.07 3.98
N GLY A 296 -21.29 -7.12 3.68
CA GLY A 296 -20.36 -8.17 4.11
C GLY A 296 -19.28 -8.46 3.06
N LYS A 297 -18.51 -9.52 3.26
CA LYS A 297 -17.50 -10.00 2.30
C LYS A 297 -18.07 -11.08 1.37
N SER A 298 -17.54 -11.15 0.16
CA SER A 298 -17.80 -12.14 -0.89
C SER A 298 -16.50 -12.42 -1.64
N GLU A 299 -16.42 -13.55 -2.34
CA GLU A 299 -15.38 -13.76 -3.34
C GLU A 299 -15.54 -12.74 -4.48
N VAL A 300 -14.42 -12.21 -4.97
CA VAL A 300 -14.40 -11.36 -6.16
C VAL A 300 -14.84 -12.20 -7.35
N PRO A 301 -15.76 -11.73 -8.21
CA PRO A 301 -16.17 -12.47 -9.40
C PRO A 301 -14.97 -12.87 -10.26
N GLU A 302 -14.95 -14.13 -10.71
CA GLU A 302 -13.95 -14.59 -11.68
C GLU A 302 -14.02 -13.76 -12.97
N PRO A 303 -12.86 -13.33 -13.52
CA PRO A 303 -12.85 -12.51 -14.73
C PRO A 303 -13.39 -13.29 -15.93
N LEU A 304 -14.28 -12.66 -16.70
CA LEU A 304 -14.78 -13.25 -17.93
C LEU A 304 -13.65 -13.32 -18.98
N VAL A 305 -13.36 -14.52 -19.46
CA VAL A 305 -12.38 -14.71 -20.55
C VAL A 305 -12.98 -14.19 -21.85
N ILE A 306 -12.31 -13.21 -22.47
CA ILE A 306 -12.72 -12.59 -23.74
C ILE A 306 -11.60 -12.63 -24.78
N LYS A 307 -11.96 -12.31 -26.02
CA LYS A 307 -11.05 -12.02 -27.13
C LYS A 307 -10.69 -10.53 -27.17
N THR A 308 -9.55 -10.18 -27.78
CA THR A 308 -9.09 -8.78 -27.81
C THR A 308 -10.08 -7.85 -28.51
N ASN A 309 -10.73 -8.30 -29.58
CA ASN A 309 -11.75 -7.50 -30.27
C ASN A 309 -13.02 -7.25 -29.42
N GLN A 310 -13.32 -8.12 -28.45
CA GLN A 310 -14.48 -8.00 -27.56
C GLN A 310 -14.28 -6.93 -26.49
N ILE A 311 -13.07 -6.37 -26.33
CA ILE A 311 -12.87 -5.12 -25.57
C ILE A 311 -13.80 -4.02 -26.12
N ASN A 312 -14.10 -4.06 -27.42
CA ASN A 312 -14.98 -3.09 -28.10
C ASN A 312 -16.49 -3.40 -27.97
N ASP A 313 -16.88 -4.43 -27.20
CA ASP A 313 -18.28 -4.79 -27.01
C ASP A 313 -18.92 -3.99 -25.87
N THR A 314 -19.81 -3.06 -26.24
CA THR A 314 -20.61 -2.27 -25.30
C THR A 314 -21.41 -3.10 -24.29
N ALA A 315 -21.80 -4.34 -24.62
CA ALA A 315 -22.56 -5.20 -23.73
C ALA A 315 -21.71 -5.64 -22.52
N LEU A 316 -20.39 -5.70 -22.68
CA LEU A 316 -19.46 -6.14 -21.65
C LEU A 316 -18.94 -5.00 -20.77
N GLN A 317 -19.29 -3.75 -21.08
CA GLN A 317 -18.90 -2.58 -20.28
C GLN A 317 -19.21 -2.78 -18.79
N GLY A 318 -18.24 -2.48 -17.94
CA GLY A 318 -18.30 -2.58 -16.49
C GLY A 318 -17.94 -3.96 -15.93
N LEU A 319 -17.90 -5.01 -16.74
CA LEU A 319 -17.50 -6.34 -16.28
C LEU A 319 -16.00 -6.44 -16.04
N LEU A 320 -15.62 -7.26 -15.06
CA LEU A 320 -14.25 -7.76 -14.90
C LEU A 320 -13.99 -8.84 -15.96
N VAL A 321 -12.94 -8.65 -16.75
CA VAL A 321 -12.58 -9.52 -17.87
C VAL A 321 -11.09 -9.86 -17.83
N ILE A 322 -10.71 -10.90 -18.56
CA ILE A 322 -9.32 -11.27 -18.83
C ILE A 322 -9.14 -11.60 -20.31
N THR A 323 -8.06 -11.13 -20.92
CA THR A 323 -7.69 -11.45 -22.30
C THR A 323 -6.19 -11.47 -22.48
N THR A 324 -5.72 -12.25 -23.45
CA THR A 324 -4.31 -12.34 -23.85
C THR A 324 -4.17 -11.90 -25.29
N GLY A 325 -3.18 -11.07 -25.61
CA GLY A 325 -2.89 -10.64 -26.98
C GLY A 325 -1.48 -10.09 -27.12
N LYS A 326 -0.99 -9.96 -28.35
CA LYS A 326 0.31 -9.35 -28.61
C LYS A 326 0.19 -7.84 -28.60
N LEU A 327 1.13 -7.13 -27.98
CA LEU A 327 1.24 -5.67 -28.07
C LEU A 327 1.54 -5.27 -29.52
N VAL A 328 0.57 -4.70 -30.24
CA VAL A 328 0.74 -4.30 -31.64
C VAL A 328 1.11 -2.84 -31.80
N LYS A 329 0.72 -2.00 -30.85
CA LYS A 329 0.98 -0.55 -30.88
C LYS A 329 1.00 0.03 -29.46
N GLU A 330 1.85 1.02 -29.25
CA GLU A 330 1.94 1.81 -28.02
C GLU A 330 1.67 3.30 -28.31
N ASP A 331 0.86 3.92 -27.46
CA ASP A 331 0.57 5.35 -27.45
C ASP A 331 0.22 5.75 -25.99
N PRO A 332 1.20 5.69 -25.06
CA PRO A 332 0.93 5.82 -23.63
C PRO A 332 0.06 7.05 -23.30
N PRO A 333 -0.98 6.89 -22.46
CA PRO A 333 -1.27 5.73 -21.60
C PRO A 333 -2.00 4.55 -22.27
N LYS A 334 -2.20 4.55 -23.59
CA LYS A 334 -2.93 3.50 -24.33
C LYS A 334 -1.97 2.49 -24.97
N TYR A 335 -2.30 1.21 -24.82
CA TYR A 335 -1.55 0.09 -25.39
C TYR A 335 -2.53 -0.80 -26.13
N TYR A 336 -2.21 -1.18 -27.36
CA TYR A 336 -3.11 -1.92 -28.25
C TYR A 336 -2.65 -3.37 -28.30
N ILE A 337 -3.53 -4.30 -27.96
CA ILE A 337 -3.25 -5.74 -28.00
C ILE A 337 -4.14 -6.45 -29.02
N ASP A 338 -3.62 -7.48 -29.67
CA ASP A 338 -4.37 -8.29 -30.64
C ASP A 338 -3.99 -9.78 -30.55
N ASP A 339 -4.99 -10.64 -30.43
CA ASP A 339 -4.85 -12.11 -30.44
C ASP A 339 -5.16 -12.74 -31.81
N GLY A 340 -5.37 -11.90 -32.84
CA GLY A 340 -5.80 -12.27 -34.18
C GLY A 340 -7.31 -12.10 -34.41
N SER A 341 -8.08 -11.82 -33.35
CA SER A 341 -9.52 -11.48 -33.48
C SER A 341 -9.77 -10.02 -33.83
N GLY A 342 -8.77 -9.14 -33.65
CA GLY A 342 -8.83 -7.70 -33.84
C GLY A 342 -8.34 -6.93 -32.61
N GLU A 343 -7.93 -5.69 -32.82
CA GLU A 343 -7.29 -4.86 -31.78
C GLU A 343 -8.26 -4.48 -30.64
N GLY A 344 -7.73 -4.52 -29.41
CA GLY A 344 -8.36 -3.96 -28.22
C GLY A 344 -7.42 -2.99 -27.50
N ILE A 345 -7.99 -1.98 -26.85
CA ILE A 345 -7.23 -0.94 -26.15
C ILE A 345 -7.13 -1.27 -24.66
N VAL A 346 -5.91 -1.32 -24.13
CA VAL A 346 -5.60 -1.36 -22.71
C VAL A 346 -5.17 0.05 -22.28
N TYR A 347 -5.88 0.65 -21.33
CA TYR A 347 -5.59 2.00 -20.85
C TYR A 347 -5.01 1.93 -19.43
N ILE A 348 -3.78 2.43 -19.27
CA ILE A 348 -3.08 2.41 -17.98
C ILE A 348 -3.31 3.72 -17.23
N ARG A 349 -4.01 3.64 -16.10
CA ARG A 349 -4.20 4.78 -15.19
C ARG A 349 -2.96 4.96 -14.31
N THR A 350 -2.51 6.19 -14.12
CA THR A 350 -1.29 6.52 -13.35
C THR A 350 -1.33 6.03 -11.90
N ASN A 351 -2.51 5.98 -11.28
CA ASN A 351 -2.69 5.62 -9.87
C ASN A 351 -2.56 4.10 -9.60
N THR A 352 -2.53 3.28 -10.65
CA THR A 352 -2.47 1.81 -10.54
C THR A 352 -1.07 1.28 -10.28
N GLY A 353 -0.02 2.10 -10.45
CA GLY A 353 1.37 1.67 -10.36
C GLY A 353 1.85 0.81 -11.54
N ILE A 354 1.00 0.52 -12.52
CA ILE A 354 1.34 -0.29 -13.70
C ILE A 354 2.29 0.49 -14.63
N ASN A 355 3.36 -0.16 -15.07
CA ASN A 355 4.31 0.42 -16.02
C ASN A 355 4.63 -0.55 -17.17
N LEU A 356 4.16 -0.23 -18.37
CA LEU A 356 4.40 -1.02 -19.58
C LEU A 356 5.49 -0.41 -20.50
N THR A 357 6.21 0.63 -20.07
CA THR A 357 7.17 1.36 -20.94
C THR A 357 8.36 0.51 -21.42
N LYS A 358 8.62 -0.63 -20.78
CA LYS A 358 9.69 -1.57 -21.18
C LYS A 358 9.19 -2.70 -22.09
N VAL A 359 7.87 -2.84 -22.23
CA VAL A 359 7.26 -3.92 -23.03
C VAL A 359 7.36 -3.59 -24.50
N LYS A 360 7.94 -4.50 -25.29
CA LYS A 360 8.19 -4.25 -26.72
C LYS A 360 6.98 -4.65 -27.57
N PRO A 361 6.71 -3.95 -28.69
CA PRO A 361 5.75 -4.44 -29.67
C PRO A 361 6.08 -5.88 -30.12
N GLY A 362 5.05 -6.73 -30.18
CA GLY A 362 5.11 -8.16 -30.46
C GLY A 362 5.05 -9.05 -29.22
N SER A 363 5.32 -8.51 -28.02
CA SER A 363 5.28 -9.25 -26.75
C SER A 363 3.86 -9.66 -26.42
N GLU A 364 3.68 -10.87 -25.90
CA GLU A 364 2.39 -11.33 -25.41
C GLU A 364 2.10 -10.74 -24.03
N ILE A 365 0.90 -10.17 -23.88
CA ILE A 365 0.42 -9.58 -22.63
C ILE A 365 -0.94 -10.18 -22.32
N THR A 366 -1.09 -10.71 -21.11
CA THR A 366 -2.38 -11.04 -20.50
C THR A 366 -2.78 -9.91 -19.56
N VAL A 367 -4.01 -9.44 -19.72
CA VAL A 367 -4.55 -8.29 -19.00
C VAL A 367 -5.86 -8.70 -18.34
N THR A 368 -5.92 -8.56 -17.02
CA THR A 368 -7.16 -8.60 -16.23
C THR A 368 -7.59 -7.17 -15.92
N GLY A 369 -8.88 -6.87 -15.95
CA GLY A 369 -9.35 -5.52 -15.65
C GLY A 369 -10.83 -5.33 -15.92
N VAL A 370 -11.35 -4.13 -15.69
CA VAL A 370 -12.74 -3.80 -16.02
C VAL A 370 -12.85 -3.08 -17.35
N LEU A 371 -13.92 -3.35 -18.10
CA LEU A 371 -14.17 -2.63 -19.36
C LEU A 371 -14.82 -1.27 -19.10
N GLY A 372 -14.19 -0.21 -19.58
CA GLY A 372 -14.70 1.17 -19.56
C GLY A 372 -14.92 1.73 -20.95
N GLN A 373 -15.53 2.90 -21.02
CA GLN A 373 -15.65 3.66 -22.26
C GLN A 373 -15.29 5.13 -22.03
N TYR A 374 -14.58 5.72 -22.99
CA TYR A 374 -14.32 7.15 -23.05
C TYR A 374 -14.67 7.67 -24.44
N GLU A 375 -15.77 8.40 -24.54
CA GLU A 375 -16.37 8.86 -25.79
C GLU A 375 -16.63 7.66 -26.73
N TRP A 376 -15.83 7.49 -27.77
CA TRP A 376 -15.98 6.44 -28.78
C TRP A 376 -15.02 5.27 -28.58
N LEU A 377 -14.11 5.37 -27.60
CA LEU A 377 -13.08 4.37 -27.33
C LEU A 377 -13.54 3.45 -26.20
N HIS A 378 -13.48 2.15 -26.45
CA HIS A 378 -13.65 1.14 -25.41
C HIS A 378 -12.27 0.70 -24.94
N GLU A 379 -12.13 0.57 -23.63
CA GLU A 379 -10.84 0.42 -22.98
C GLU A 379 -10.93 -0.64 -21.90
N LEU A 380 -9.92 -1.50 -21.82
CA LEU A 380 -9.68 -2.40 -20.69
C LEU A 380 -8.82 -1.67 -19.66
N TRP A 381 -9.34 -1.52 -18.44
CA TRP A 381 -8.69 -0.83 -17.33
C TRP A 381 -8.18 -1.85 -16.29
N PRO A 382 -6.89 -2.22 -16.33
CA PRO A 382 -6.28 -3.07 -15.30
C PRO A 382 -6.14 -2.30 -13.98
N ARG A 383 -6.28 -3.01 -12.85
CA ARG A 383 -6.50 -2.41 -11.53
C ARG A 383 -5.21 -2.20 -10.73
N TRP A 384 -4.24 -3.10 -10.88
CA TRP A 384 -2.96 -3.11 -10.16
C TRP A 384 -1.88 -3.86 -10.97
N PRO A 385 -0.58 -3.82 -10.59
CA PRO A 385 0.50 -4.45 -11.36
C PRO A 385 0.28 -5.93 -11.68
N GLU A 386 -0.29 -6.68 -10.75
CA GLU A 386 -0.56 -8.12 -10.87
C GLU A 386 -1.65 -8.46 -11.90
N ASP A 387 -2.45 -7.47 -12.33
CA ASP A 387 -3.43 -7.64 -13.42
C ASP A 387 -2.75 -7.68 -14.80
N ILE A 388 -1.44 -7.41 -14.87
CA ILE A 388 -0.64 -7.56 -16.09
C ILE A 388 0.34 -8.72 -15.96
N ILE A 389 0.21 -9.68 -16.87
CA ILE A 389 1.19 -10.75 -17.04
C ILE A 389 1.78 -10.59 -18.43
N THR A 390 3.07 -10.28 -18.50
CA THR A 390 3.82 -10.09 -19.76
C THR A 390 5.14 -10.86 -19.67
N GLU A 391 5.83 -11.01 -20.81
CA GLU A 391 7.25 -11.35 -20.78
C GLU A 391 7.99 -10.35 -19.88
N ASP A 392 8.86 -10.85 -19.02
CA ASP A 392 9.77 -10.03 -18.22
C ASP A 392 10.78 -9.40 -19.17
N PHE A 393 11.17 -8.16 -18.94
CA PHE A 393 12.22 -7.49 -19.71
C PHE A 393 13.38 -7.04 -18.84
N ASP A 394 13.26 -7.19 -17.52
CA ASP A 394 14.28 -6.73 -16.61
C ASP A 394 15.40 -7.76 -16.51
N PRO A 395 16.66 -7.33 -16.67
CA PRO A 395 17.80 -8.24 -16.56
C PRO A 395 18.07 -8.60 -15.10
N PRO A 396 18.72 -9.75 -14.83
CA PRO A 396 19.08 -10.14 -13.48
C PRO A 396 20.14 -9.18 -12.91
N ILE A 397 19.89 -8.67 -11.71
CA ILE A 397 20.80 -7.78 -10.96
C ILE A 397 21.36 -8.47 -9.72
N ILE A 398 22.54 -8.02 -9.27
CA ILE A 398 23.08 -8.44 -7.98
C ILE A 398 22.34 -7.69 -6.88
N THR A 399 21.66 -8.43 -6.00
CA THR A 399 21.09 -7.87 -4.77
C THR A 399 22.13 -7.86 -3.66
N MET A 400 23.01 -8.87 -3.63
CA MET A 400 24.02 -9.00 -2.59
C MET A 400 25.23 -9.84 -3.02
N CYS A 401 26.37 -9.63 -2.36
CA CYS A 401 27.53 -10.51 -2.40
C CYS A 401 28.03 -10.85 -0.99
N THR A 402 28.32 -12.13 -0.71
CA THR A 402 28.80 -12.61 0.60
C THR A 402 30.10 -13.41 0.47
N LEU A 403 31.15 -12.99 1.18
CA LEU A 403 32.37 -13.81 1.31
C LEU A 403 32.13 -14.89 2.37
N GLN A 404 32.11 -16.15 1.93
CA GLN A 404 32.03 -17.33 2.81
C GLN A 404 33.39 -17.67 3.44
N SER A 405 34.44 -17.35 2.71
CA SER A 405 35.83 -17.43 3.13
C SER A 405 36.62 -16.38 2.33
N THR A 406 37.90 -16.22 2.61
CA THR A 406 38.75 -15.29 1.84
C THR A 406 38.83 -15.63 0.35
N ASN A 407 38.45 -16.84 -0.09
CA ASN A 407 38.47 -17.27 -1.49
C ASN A 407 37.14 -17.80 -2.05
N VAL A 408 36.03 -17.66 -1.33
CA VAL A 408 34.69 -18.09 -1.79
C VAL A 408 33.71 -16.94 -1.64
N LEU A 409 33.10 -16.53 -2.76
CA LEU A 409 32.18 -15.41 -2.84
C LEU A 409 30.85 -15.85 -3.44
N ASP A 410 29.77 -15.74 -2.68
CA ASP A 410 28.41 -15.91 -3.19
C ASP A 410 27.88 -14.60 -3.76
N VAL A 411 27.26 -14.66 -4.93
CA VAL A 411 26.62 -13.53 -5.63
C VAL A 411 25.15 -13.84 -5.77
N VAL A 412 24.32 -13.04 -5.14
CA VAL A 412 22.87 -13.26 -5.01
C VAL A 412 22.14 -12.36 -5.98
N LEU A 413 21.18 -12.95 -6.67
CA LEU A 413 20.41 -12.29 -7.72
C LEU A 413 18.95 -12.11 -7.31
N ASN A 414 18.33 -11.05 -7.83
CA ASN A 414 16.91 -10.81 -7.65
C ASN A 414 16.03 -11.94 -8.24
N GLU A 415 16.55 -12.73 -9.18
CA GLU A 415 15.80 -13.76 -9.89
C GLU A 415 16.69 -14.92 -10.39
N PRO A 416 16.10 -16.07 -10.78
CA PRO A 416 16.85 -17.20 -11.33
C PRO A 416 17.51 -16.90 -12.68
N VAL A 417 18.72 -17.41 -12.90
CA VAL A 417 19.47 -17.22 -14.15
C VAL A 417 19.73 -18.51 -14.92
N MET A 418 19.86 -18.38 -16.23
CA MET A 418 20.27 -19.46 -17.13
C MET A 418 21.68 -19.94 -16.77
N PRO A 419 21.88 -21.23 -16.41
CA PRO A 419 23.20 -21.74 -16.03
C PRO A 419 24.28 -21.54 -17.09
N GLU A 420 23.93 -21.68 -18.36
CA GLU A 420 24.83 -21.47 -19.50
C GLU A 420 25.28 -20.01 -19.67
N SER A 421 24.56 -19.06 -19.06
CA SER A 421 24.89 -17.64 -19.11
C SER A 421 25.91 -17.24 -18.04
N VAL A 422 26.18 -18.10 -17.04
CA VAL A 422 27.14 -17.85 -15.95
C VAL A 422 28.52 -18.40 -16.34
N ILE A 423 29.34 -17.55 -16.94
CA ILE A 423 30.65 -17.88 -17.48
C ILE A 423 31.72 -17.12 -16.69
N PRO A 424 32.53 -17.80 -15.85
CA PRO A 424 33.63 -17.22 -15.08
C PRO A 424 34.55 -16.33 -15.94
N ASN A 425 34.87 -15.14 -15.44
CA ASN A 425 35.74 -14.14 -16.07
C ASN A 425 35.26 -13.61 -17.43
N LYS A 426 34.09 -14.04 -17.92
CA LYS A 426 33.49 -13.56 -19.15
C LYS A 426 32.21 -12.80 -18.85
N THR A 427 31.21 -13.46 -18.27
CA THR A 427 29.92 -12.84 -17.97
C THR A 427 29.73 -12.46 -16.51
N ILE A 428 30.51 -13.06 -15.63
CA ILE A 428 30.71 -12.60 -14.26
C ILE A 428 32.20 -12.34 -14.05
N ARG A 429 32.56 -11.16 -13.56
CA ARG A 429 33.96 -10.72 -13.44
C ARG A 429 34.23 -10.08 -12.09
N LEU A 430 35.48 -10.22 -11.64
CA LEU A 430 35.99 -9.56 -10.46
C LEU A 430 37.05 -8.55 -10.85
N ARG A 431 37.06 -7.39 -10.18
CA ARG A 431 38.17 -6.45 -10.30
C ARG A 431 39.31 -6.87 -9.39
N GLY A 432 40.47 -7.20 -9.95
CA GLY A 432 41.68 -7.53 -9.20
C GLY A 432 41.78 -8.98 -8.73
N ASN A 433 40.83 -9.85 -9.11
CA ASN A 433 40.87 -11.28 -8.84
C ASN A 433 40.37 -12.06 -10.08
N GLN A 434 40.65 -13.36 -10.14
CA GLN A 434 40.15 -14.27 -11.18
C GLN A 434 39.24 -15.31 -10.54
N ILE A 435 38.16 -15.66 -11.25
CA ILE A 435 37.23 -16.70 -10.84
C ILE A 435 37.78 -18.04 -11.35
N PHE A 436 38.13 -18.94 -10.43
CA PHE A 436 38.54 -20.31 -10.75
C PHE A 436 37.34 -21.17 -11.16
N ARG A 437 36.21 -21.03 -10.43
CA ARG A 437 34.97 -21.80 -10.65
C ARG A 437 33.75 -20.96 -10.30
N ALA A 438 32.64 -21.15 -11.00
CA ALA A 438 31.32 -20.65 -10.62
C ALA A 438 30.33 -21.83 -10.53
N GLU A 439 29.50 -21.85 -9.49
CA GLU A 439 28.44 -22.84 -9.28
C GLU A 439 27.12 -22.13 -8.98
N LEU A 440 26.02 -22.63 -9.50
CA LEU A 440 24.69 -22.09 -9.23
C LEU A 440 24.00 -22.91 -8.14
N SER A 441 23.22 -22.21 -7.31
CA SER A 441 22.25 -22.83 -6.40
C SER A 441 21.15 -23.55 -7.16
N GLU A 442 20.38 -24.41 -6.47
CA GLU A 442 19.31 -25.19 -7.10
C GLU A 442 18.21 -24.29 -7.67
N ASN A 443 17.86 -23.22 -6.95
CA ASN A 443 16.93 -22.19 -7.45
C ASN A 443 17.54 -21.26 -8.51
N SER A 444 18.82 -21.45 -8.86
CA SER A 444 19.58 -20.64 -9.82
C SER A 444 19.64 -19.14 -9.51
N ARG A 445 19.43 -18.72 -8.25
CA ARG A 445 19.50 -17.30 -7.82
C ARG A 445 20.84 -16.92 -7.21
N ILE A 446 21.68 -17.90 -6.85
CA ILE A 446 22.94 -17.64 -6.16
C ILE A 446 24.06 -18.26 -6.96
N ILE A 447 25.06 -17.44 -7.32
CA ILE A 447 26.27 -17.86 -8.01
C ILE A 447 27.41 -17.88 -6.98
N ARG A 448 27.86 -19.08 -6.59
CA ARG A 448 29.07 -19.25 -5.79
C ARG A 448 30.32 -19.20 -6.67
N LEU A 449 31.20 -18.26 -6.37
CA LEU A 449 32.48 -18.07 -7.04
C LEU A 449 33.62 -18.56 -6.16
N THR A 450 34.39 -19.53 -6.65
CA THR A 450 35.71 -19.86 -6.08
C THR A 450 36.76 -18.99 -6.75
N LEU A 451 37.52 -18.25 -5.95
CA LEU A 451 38.48 -17.25 -6.41
C LEU A 451 39.89 -17.85 -6.47
N GLN A 452 40.73 -17.36 -7.40
CA GLN A 452 42.12 -17.81 -7.52
C GLN A 452 43.00 -17.32 -6.36
N SER A 453 42.71 -16.14 -5.83
CA SER A 453 43.43 -15.53 -4.72
C SER A 453 42.49 -15.14 -3.60
N GLU A 454 43.01 -15.08 -2.39
CA GLU A 454 42.29 -14.57 -1.23
C GLU A 454 41.97 -13.07 -1.36
N THR A 455 40.86 -12.63 -0.76
CA THR A 455 40.37 -11.26 -0.80
C THR A 455 39.45 -10.96 0.38
N ASP A 456 39.61 -9.76 0.96
CA ASP A 456 38.73 -9.27 2.01
C ASP A 456 37.69 -8.27 1.47
N SER A 457 37.84 -7.79 0.23
CA SER A 457 36.88 -6.89 -0.41
C SER A 457 37.13 -6.77 -1.90
N GLY A 458 36.10 -6.38 -2.66
CA GLY A 458 36.23 -6.22 -4.09
C GLY A 458 34.97 -5.73 -4.78
N ALA A 459 34.92 -5.94 -6.09
CA ALA A 459 33.73 -5.63 -6.89
C ALA A 459 33.46 -6.74 -7.91
N VAL A 460 32.21 -7.21 -7.92
CA VAL A 460 31.65 -8.12 -8.93
C VAL A 460 30.99 -7.30 -10.02
N TYR A 461 31.19 -7.73 -11.26
CA TYR A 461 30.53 -7.21 -12.44
C TYR A 461 29.72 -8.32 -13.11
N LEU A 462 28.41 -8.12 -13.23
CA LEU A 462 27.58 -8.91 -14.14
C LEU A 462 27.57 -8.25 -15.51
N TRP A 463 27.91 -9.02 -16.53
CA TRP A 463 27.89 -8.62 -17.92
C TRP A 463 27.51 -9.80 -18.81
N GLY A 464 26.26 -9.90 -19.25
CA GLY A 464 25.84 -10.97 -20.14
C GLY A 464 25.28 -12.22 -19.46
N VAL A 465 25.14 -12.20 -18.13
CA VAL A 465 24.30 -13.18 -17.41
C VAL A 465 22.84 -12.91 -17.76
N LYS A 466 22.10 -13.99 -17.97
CA LYS A 466 20.71 -13.95 -18.43
C LYS A 466 19.76 -14.58 -17.42
N ASP A 467 18.59 -13.99 -17.25
CA ASP A 467 17.50 -14.65 -16.55
C ASP A 467 16.97 -15.87 -17.34
N LEU A 468 16.03 -16.62 -16.76
CA LEU A 468 15.38 -17.75 -17.45
C LEU A 468 14.54 -17.35 -18.68
N LYS A 469 14.27 -16.06 -18.87
CA LYS A 469 13.47 -15.51 -19.98
C LYS A 469 14.37 -14.96 -21.10
N GLY A 470 15.68 -14.95 -20.91
CA GLY A 470 16.70 -14.54 -21.87
C GLY A 470 17.11 -13.06 -21.78
N ASN A 471 16.58 -12.29 -20.82
CA ASN A 471 16.99 -10.91 -20.57
C ASN A 471 18.40 -10.85 -20.05
N MET A 472 19.18 -9.90 -20.55
CA MET A 472 20.63 -9.92 -20.37
C MET A 472 21.13 -8.62 -19.74
N GLN A 473 21.87 -8.73 -18.64
CA GLN A 473 22.47 -7.58 -17.97
C GLN A 473 23.61 -6.98 -18.82
N ASN A 474 23.58 -5.66 -19.05
CA ASN A 474 24.66 -4.97 -19.75
C ASN A 474 25.91 -4.87 -18.88
N ILE A 475 26.00 -3.94 -17.94
CA ILE A 475 27.05 -3.94 -16.92
C ILE A 475 26.42 -3.54 -15.61
N PHE A 476 26.47 -4.41 -14.61
CA PHE A 476 26.06 -4.11 -13.23
C PHE A 476 27.27 -4.30 -12.32
N LYS A 477 27.55 -3.34 -11.44
CA LYS A 477 28.67 -3.41 -10.49
C LYS A 477 28.13 -3.48 -9.07
N TYR A 478 28.64 -4.42 -8.29
CA TYR A 478 28.36 -4.56 -6.86
C TYR A 478 29.66 -4.71 -6.07
N THR A 479 29.79 -4.03 -4.93
CA THR A 479 30.98 -4.11 -4.05
C THR A 479 30.73 -5.01 -2.86
N TYR A 480 31.73 -5.78 -2.45
CA TYR A 480 31.65 -6.71 -1.31
C TYR A 480 32.83 -6.52 -0.36
N SER A 481 32.65 -6.92 0.90
CA SER A 481 33.62 -6.84 2.00
C SER A 481 33.43 -8.02 2.95
N LEU A 482 34.52 -8.51 3.54
CA LEU A 482 34.57 -9.55 4.57
C LEU A 482 34.02 -9.02 5.90
N ASN A 483 34.36 -7.75 6.21
CA ASN A 483 33.73 -7.02 7.30
C ASN A 483 32.37 -6.50 6.81
N ARG A 484 31.34 -7.35 6.90
CA ARG A 484 29.94 -7.02 6.69
C ARG A 484 29.19 -7.07 8.01
N GLU A 485 28.04 -6.41 8.07
CA GLU A 485 27.10 -6.58 9.18
C GLU A 485 26.68 -8.06 9.27
N LYS A 486 26.60 -8.58 10.50
CA LYS A 486 26.15 -9.95 10.74
C LYS A 486 24.66 -10.06 10.42
N ARG A 487 24.23 -11.21 9.92
CA ARG A 487 22.90 -11.42 9.38
C ARG A 487 22.20 -12.59 10.05
N VAL A 488 20.93 -12.39 10.35
CA VAL A 488 20.05 -13.38 10.99
C VAL A 488 18.88 -13.64 10.06
N LEU A 489 18.63 -14.90 9.74
CA LEU A 489 17.46 -15.33 8.96
C LEU A 489 16.45 -16.00 9.89
N PHE A 490 15.21 -15.54 9.87
CA PHE A 490 14.08 -16.24 10.49
C PHE A 490 13.37 -17.11 9.46
N ASP A 491 13.18 -18.38 9.79
CA ASP A 491 12.28 -19.26 9.04
C ASP A 491 10.82 -18.90 9.34
N GLU A 492 10.07 -18.57 8.29
CA GLU A 492 8.62 -18.36 8.30
C GLU A 492 7.91 -19.24 7.24
N GLY A 493 8.65 -20.18 6.61
CA GLY A 493 8.15 -21.04 5.54
C GLY A 493 7.49 -22.32 6.03
N HIS A 494 7.65 -22.66 7.31
CA HIS A 494 7.29 -23.97 7.86
C HIS A 494 6.17 -23.89 8.89
N GLY A 495 5.20 -22.99 8.69
CA GLY A 495 3.97 -22.95 9.47
C GLY A 495 4.01 -22.07 10.72
N GLN A 496 4.89 -21.07 10.77
CA GLN A 496 4.99 -20.09 11.86
C GLN A 496 3.72 -19.25 12.07
N THR A 497 2.81 -19.24 11.10
CA THR A 497 1.49 -18.56 11.16
C THR A 497 0.32 -19.53 11.31
N ALA A 498 0.59 -20.83 11.54
CA ALA A 498 -0.43 -21.87 11.62
C ALA A 498 -1.30 -21.70 12.87
N GLY A 499 -2.63 -21.79 12.69
CA GLY A 499 -3.59 -21.71 13.80
C GLY A 499 -3.42 -20.41 14.61
N ASN A 500 -3.11 -20.55 15.90
CA ASN A 500 -2.85 -19.41 16.79
C ASN A 500 -1.40 -18.92 16.79
N ALA A 501 -0.46 -19.60 16.12
CA ALA A 501 0.93 -19.17 16.05
C ALA A 501 1.07 -17.89 15.20
N ASP A 502 1.99 -17.01 15.58
CA ASP A 502 2.41 -15.87 14.77
C ASP A 502 3.91 -15.59 14.94
N TRP A 503 4.74 -16.64 14.93
CA TRP A 503 6.18 -16.60 15.22
C TRP A 503 7.00 -15.99 14.07
N THR A 504 6.56 -14.83 13.63
CA THR A 504 7.11 -14.07 12.51
C THR A 504 7.73 -12.78 13.02
N ILE A 505 8.71 -12.26 12.29
CA ILE A 505 9.38 -10.99 12.63
C ILE A 505 8.49 -9.76 12.48
N ASP A 506 7.31 -9.93 11.88
CA ASP A 506 6.25 -8.91 11.80
C ASP A 506 5.05 -9.24 12.71
N GLY A 507 5.15 -10.34 13.46
CA GLY A 507 4.17 -10.84 14.41
C GLY A 507 4.78 -10.94 15.80
N ALA A 508 4.59 -12.06 16.48
CA ALA A 508 4.94 -12.23 17.89
C ALA A 508 6.45 -12.11 18.16
N TYR A 509 7.30 -12.22 17.13
CA TYR A 509 8.75 -12.11 17.28
C TYR A 509 9.26 -10.74 16.79
N SER A 510 8.38 -9.75 16.66
CA SER A 510 8.73 -8.42 16.13
C SER A 510 9.72 -7.68 17.01
N ASP A 511 9.52 -7.67 18.33
CA ASP A 511 10.44 -7.05 19.28
C ASP A 511 11.78 -7.82 19.35
N PHE A 512 11.77 -9.14 19.11
CA PHE A 512 13.02 -9.91 18.98
C PHE A 512 13.79 -9.48 17.74
N ALA A 513 13.13 -9.39 16.60
CA ALA A 513 13.75 -8.92 15.37
C ALA A 513 14.24 -7.47 15.49
N ASP A 514 13.47 -6.59 16.12
CA ASP A 514 13.84 -5.19 16.30
C ASP A 514 15.01 -5.02 17.27
N ALA A 515 15.05 -5.77 18.37
CA ALA A 515 16.19 -5.77 19.28
C ALA A 515 17.48 -6.27 18.61
N LEU A 516 17.40 -7.24 17.69
CA LEU A 516 18.54 -7.65 16.87
C LEU A 516 18.98 -6.53 15.91
N LYS A 517 18.04 -5.86 15.23
CA LYS A 517 18.35 -4.71 14.37
C LYS A 517 19.02 -3.58 15.14
N GLU A 518 18.55 -3.29 16.36
CA GLU A 518 19.16 -2.29 17.25
C GLU A 518 20.61 -2.64 17.66
N LYS A 519 20.93 -3.93 17.76
CA LYS A 519 22.30 -4.42 17.98
C LYS A 519 23.19 -4.40 16.73
N GLY A 520 22.65 -4.03 15.57
CA GLY A 520 23.38 -3.90 14.31
C GLY A 520 23.39 -5.16 13.45
N TYR A 521 22.50 -6.12 13.72
CA TYR A 521 22.26 -7.24 12.81
C TYR A 521 21.35 -6.80 11.66
N LEU A 522 21.59 -7.33 10.46
CA LEU A 522 20.54 -7.33 9.43
C LEU A 522 19.66 -8.55 9.66
N VAL A 523 18.36 -8.32 9.83
CA VAL A 523 17.38 -9.38 10.10
C VAL A 523 16.48 -9.54 8.88
N ASP A 524 16.48 -10.74 8.32
CA ASP A 524 15.62 -11.12 7.20
C ASP A 524 14.73 -12.31 7.58
N LYS A 525 13.79 -12.64 6.70
CA LYS A 525 12.95 -13.82 6.80
C LYS A 525 12.90 -14.61 5.48
N THR A 526 12.59 -15.90 5.57
CA THR A 526 12.25 -16.72 4.40
C THR A 526 10.89 -17.38 4.58
N VAL A 527 10.04 -17.30 3.54
CA VAL A 527 8.73 -17.97 3.47
C VAL A 527 8.72 -19.11 2.44
N VAL A 528 9.89 -19.40 1.86
CA VAL A 528 10.08 -20.44 0.86
C VAL A 528 11.13 -21.45 1.34
N PRO A 529 11.12 -22.69 0.81
CA PRO A 529 12.16 -23.67 1.09
C PRO A 529 13.57 -23.12 0.85
N PHE A 530 14.49 -23.43 1.76
CA PHE A 530 15.87 -22.96 1.69
C PHE A 530 16.83 -24.03 1.16
N ASP A 531 17.84 -23.58 0.44
CA ASP A 531 19.01 -24.38 0.07
C ASP A 531 20.27 -23.90 0.81
N TYR A 532 21.35 -24.67 0.69
CA TYR A 532 22.60 -24.36 1.38
C TYR A 532 23.17 -22.98 1.01
N TYR A 533 23.03 -22.55 -0.25
CA TYR A 533 23.55 -21.25 -0.67
C TYR A 533 22.71 -20.11 -0.11
N SER A 534 21.38 -20.29 0.00
CA SER A 534 20.52 -19.31 0.66
C SER A 534 20.86 -19.17 2.14
N LEU A 535 21.13 -20.28 2.85
CA LEU A 535 21.52 -20.25 4.26
C LEU A 535 22.92 -19.67 4.48
N ALA A 536 23.89 -20.00 3.62
CA ALA A 536 25.27 -19.54 3.74
C ALA A 536 25.40 -18.00 3.72
N GLN A 537 24.39 -17.28 3.25
CA GLN A 537 24.35 -15.82 3.29
C GLN A 537 24.17 -15.23 4.69
N TYR A 538 23.83 -16.07 5.67
CA TYR A 538 23.47 -15.69 7.03
C TYR A 538 24.45 -16.30 8.02
N ASP A 539 24.63 -15.59 9.13
CA ASP A 539 25.50 -16.01 10.22
C ASP A 539 24.70 -16.87 11.22
N VAL A 540 23.41 -16.56 11.39
CA VAL A 540 22.48 -17.29 12.25
C VAL A 540 21.16 -17.58 11.51
N LEU A 541 20.69 -18.82 11.57
CA LEU A 541 19.34 -19.22 11.21
C LEU A 541 18.51 -19.42 12.49
N VAL A 542 17.37 -18.77 12.62
CA VAL A 542 16.40 -18.96 13.71
C VAL A 542 15.20 -19.71 13.15
N ILE A 543 14.85 -20.83 13.78
CA ILE A 543 13.71 -21.67 13.37
C ILE A 543 12.70 -21.71 14.53
N PRO A 544 11.69 -20.82 14.51
CA PRO A 544 10.67 -20.77 15.55
C PRO A 544 9.51 -21.74 15.27
N GLU A 545 9.29 -22.67 16.20
CA GLU A 545 8.19 -23.65 16.27
C GLU A 545 7.60 -24.08 14.91
N PRO A 546 8.37 -24.79 14.06
CA PRO A 546 7.89 -25.22 12.76
C PRO A 546 6.71 -26.20 12.93
N ASN A 547 5.64 -25.94 12.19
CA ASN A 547 4.40 -26.70 12.12
C ASN A 547 4.23 -27.44 10.77
N GLN A 548 5.30 -27.48 9.97
CA GLN A 548 5.42 -28.26 8.75
C GLN A 548 6.82 -28.92 8.71
N PRO A 549 6.93 -30.16 8.21
CA PRO A 549 8.22 -30.84 8.13
C PRO A 549 9.08 -30.25 7.02
N PHE A 550 10.40 -30.19 7.26
CA PHE A 550 11.39 -29.95 6.22
C PHE A 550 11.47 -31.16 5.29
N ASP A 551 11.68 -30.91 4.01
CA ASP A 551 12.03 -31.97 3.09
C ASP A 551 13.48 -32.45 3.29
N LYS A 552 13.86 -33.54 2.59
CA LYS A 552 15.21 -34.10 2.73
C LYS A 552 16.29 -33.13 2.24
N THR A 553 16.02 -32.37 1.19
CA THR A 553 16.96 -31.42 0.58
C THR A 553 17.22 -30.26 1.52
N GLU A 554 16.18 -29.74 2.19
CA GLU A 554 16.27 -28.70 3.20
C GLU A 554 17.04 -29.17 4.43
N ILE A 555 16.79 -30.40 4.91
CA ILE A 555 17.58 -31.00 5.98
C ILE A 555 19.04 -31.12 5.56
N ASP A 556 19.33 -31.67 4.38
CA ASP A 556 20.70 -31.80 3.87
C ASP A 556 21.38 -30.42 3.73
N ALA A 557 20.64 -29.38 3.32
CA ALA A 557 21.09 -28.00 3.22
C ALA A 557 21.41 -27.39 4.58
N LEU A 558 20.51 -27.52 5.57
CA LEU A 558 20.68 -27.06 6.94
C LEU A 558 21.90 -27.72 7.59
N LEU A 559 22.01 -29.05 7.47
CA LEU A 559 23.12 -29.80 8.03
C LEU A 559 24.44 -29.41 7.37
N LYS A 560 24.45 -29.17 6.06
CA LYS A 560 25.63 -28.66 5.36
C LYS A 560 25.97 -27.24 5.81
N TYR A 561 24.98 -26.36 5.94
CA TYR A 561 25.16 -24.98 6.40
C TYR A 561 25.86 -24.93 7.76
N VAL A 562 25.36 -25.67 8.75
CA VAL A 562 26.00 -25.71 10.07
C VAL A 562 27.37 -26.38 10.01
N ARG A 563 27.52 -27.45 9.22
CA ARG A 563 28.82 -28.12 9.08
C ARG A 563 29.93 -27.20 8.54
N GLU A 564 29.57 -26.29 7.65
CA GLU A 564 30.48 -25.34 7.00
C GLU A 564 30.72 -24.06 7.82
N GLY A 565 30.14 -23.96 9.03
CA GLY A 565 30.41 -22.86 9.96
C GLY A 565 29.20 -21.98 10.29
N GLY A 566 28.06 -22.19 9.64
CA GLY A 566 26.82 -21.50 9.98
C GLY A 566 26.29 -21.90 11.36
N SER A 567 25.42 -21.07 11.93
CA SER A 567 24.82 -21.34 13.25
C SER A 567 23.30 -21.38 13.19
N VAL A 568 22.68 -22.21 14.04
CA VAL A 568 21.23 -22.39 14.09
C VAL A 568 20.66 -22.31 15.51
N PHE A 569 19.51 -21.64 15.66
CA PHE A 569 18.73 -21.59 16.88
C PHE A 569 17.40 -22.35 16.68
N PHE A 570 17.25 -23.49 17.36
CA PHE A 570 16.02 -24.28 17.37
C PHE A 570 15.11 -23.84 18.52
N ILE A 571 13.90 -23.41 18.20
CA ILE A 571 12.92 -23.01 19.20
C ILE A 571 11.70 -23.93 19.02
N ALA A 572 11.47 -24.79 19.99
CA ALA A 572 10.38 -25.77 19.97
C ALA A 572 9.20 -25.32 20.86
N ASP A 573 8.30 -26.25 21.17
CA ASP A 573 7.17 -26.11 22.09
C ASP A 573 6.83 -27.53 22.63
N HIS A 574 5.77 -27.72 23.41
CA HIS A 574 5.27 -29.04 23.80
C HIS A 574 4.86 -29.94 22.62
N GLY A 575 4.82 -31.25 22.89
CA GLY A 575 4.26 -32.22 21.96
C GLY A 575 2.75 -32.03 21.84
N GLY A 576 2.22 -32.12 20.61
CA GLY A 576 0.81 -31.86 20.35
C GLY A 576 0.48 -30.41 20.02
N ALA A 577 1.48 -29.51 19.97
CA ALA A 577 1.39 -28.16 19.41
C ALA A 577 1.22 -28.15 17.87
N ASP A 578 0.45 -29.08 17.33
CA ASP A 578 0.09 -29.15 15.91
C ASP A 578 -1.02 -28.13 15.62
N ARG A 579 -0.61 -26.94 15.21
CA ARG A 579 -1.49 -25.77 15.08
C ARG A 579 -2.39 -25.84 13.84
N ASN A 580 -2.05 -26.66 12.84
CA ASN A 580 -2.79 -26.80 11.57
C ASN A 580 -3.42 -28.20 11.36
N ARG A 581 -3.24 -29.11 12.31
CA ARG A 581 -3.76 -30.50 12.30
C ARG A 581 -3.22 -31.37 11.17
N ASN A 582 -1.99 -31.11 10.72
CA ASN A 582 -1.33 -31.91 9.68
C ASN A 582 -0.55 -33.12 10.24
N GLY A 583 -0.55 -33.29 11.57
CA GLY A 583 0.17 -34.34 12.29
C GLY A 583 1.58 -33.95 12.74
N TRP A 584 2.05 -32.76 12.41
CA TRP A 584 3.39 -32.24 12.70
C TRP A 584 3.36 -31.12 13.73
N ASP A 585 4.31 -31.18 14.65
CA ASP A 585 4.64 -30.16 15.64
C ASP A 585 6.17 -30.00 15.65
N ALA A 586 6.67 -28.93 16.26
CA ALA A 586 8.11 -28.63 16.27
C ALA A 586 8.96 -29.78 16.86
N VAL A 587 8.42 -30.46 17.87
CA VAL A 587 9.05 -31.65 18.49
C VAL A 587 9.30 -32.73 17.45
N LYS A 588 8.27 -33.11 16.68
CA LYS A 588 8.41 -34.12 15.62
C LYS A 588 9.34 -33.65 14.50
N VAL A 589 9.23 -32.39 14.07
CA VAL A 589 10.04 -31.83 12.99
C VAL A 589 11.53 -31.89 13.36
N PHE A 590 11.93 -31.33 14.50
CA PHE A 590 13.34 -31.35 14.91
C PHE A 590 13.85 -32.76 15.21
N ASN A 591 13.03 -33.62 15.81
CA ASN A 591 13.43 -34.99 16.13
C ASN A 591 13.65 -35.88 14.89
N GLN A 592 13.33 -35.42 13.68
CA GLN A 592 13.70 -36.11 12.44
C GLN A 592 15.23 -36.22 12.26
N PHE A 593 15.99 -35.20 12.69
CA PHE A 593 17.42 -35.11 12.41
C PHE A 593 18.29 -34.72 13.63
N ALA A 594 17.73 -34.01 14.62
CA ALA A 594 18.49 -33.48 15.75
C ALA A 594 19.12 -34.54 16.67
N PRO A 595 18.47 -35.67 16.99
CA PRO A 595 19.05 -36.68 17.90
C PRO A 595 20.36 -37.27 17.39
N ASN A 596 20.45 -37.53 16.09
CA ASN A 596 21.64 -38.13 15.48
C ASN A 596 22.72 -37.08 15.18
N THR A 597 22.30 -35.88 14.77
CA THR A 597 23.21 -34.84 14.28
C THR A 597 23.69 -33.92 15.40
N PHE A 598 22.75 -33.24 16.04
CA PHE A 598 22.99 -32.23 17.07
C PHE A 598 23.08 -32.82 18.48
N GLY A 599 22.73 -34.09 18.67
CA GLY A 599 22.87 -34.74 19.97
C GLY A 599 21.76 -34.38 20.97
N ILE A 600 20.61 -33.89 20.47
CA ILE A 600 19.47 -33.43 21.27
C ILE A 600 18.17 -34.03 20.75
N SER A 601 17.23 -34.29 21.65
CA SER A 601 15.86 -34.73 21.34
C SER A 601 14.89 -33.96 22.22
N PHE A 602 13.87 -33.35 21.63
CA PHE A 602 12.81 -32.69 22.38
C PHE A 602 11.85 -33.75 22.95
N ASP A 603 11.52 -33.66 24.24
CA ASP A 603 10.75 -34.70 24.95
C ASP A 603 9.23 -34.60 24.68
N GLY A 604 8.75 -33.41 24.32
CA GLY A 604 7.34 -33.14 24.04
C GLY A 604 6.39 -33.21 25.25
N ASN A 605 6.92 -33.23 26.48
CA ASN A 605 6.15 -32.92 27.67
C ASN A 605 5.63 -31.48 27.63
N ASP A 606 4.54 -31.23 28.35
CA ASP A 606 3.86 -29.93 28.43
C ASP A 606 4.01 -29.41 29.86
N LEU A 607 4.94 -28.47 30.05
CA LEU A 607 5.29 -27.91 31.34
C LEU A 607 4.97 -26.42 31.40
N VAL A 608 4.71 -25.93 32.62
CA VAL A 608 4.64 -24.49 32.91
C VAL A 608 5.46 -24.22 34.17
N ILE A 609 6.52 -23.42 34.06
CA ILE A 609 7.42 -23.06 35.16
C ILE A 609 7.74 -21.57 35.07
N THR A 610 7.23 -20.79 36.02
CA THR A 610 7.33 -19.32 35.98
C THR A 610 7.56 -18.72 37.36
N PRO A 611 8.71 -18.08 37.63
CA PRO A 611 9.96 -18.20 36.86
C PRO A 611 10.64 -19.56 37.09
N ASP A 612 11.35 -20.06 36.09
CA ASP A 612 12.42 -21.03 36.28
C ASP A 612 13.72 -20.30 36.70
N ARG A 613 14.42 -20.90 37.67
CA ARG A 613 15.68 -20.38 38.23
C ARG A 613 16.79 -21.42 38.22
N GLU A 614 16.59 -22.58 37.60
CA GLU A 614 17.64 -23.59 37.45
C GLU A 614 18.59 -23.23 36.28
N ILE A 615 19.24 -22.07 36.39
CA ILE A 615 20.15 -21.51 35.38
C ILE A 615 21.59 -21.96 35.64
N GLU A 616 22.27 -22.47 34.62
CA GLU A 616 23.71 -22.73 34.64
C GLU A 616 24.46 -21.50 34.12
N MET A 617 25.62 -21.16 34.70
CA MET A 617 26.43 -20.03 34.22
C MET A 617 27.15 -20.40 32.92
N THR A 618 26.70 -19.82 31.80
CA THR A 618 27.18 -20.12 30.45
C THR A 618 27.24 -18.85 29.60
N PRO A 619 27.86 -18.87 28.40
CA PRO A 619 27.82 -17.72 27.50
C PRO A 619 26.40 -17.27 27.11
N LEU A 620 25.43 -18.19 27.09
CA LEU A 620 24.03 -17.88 26.75
C LEU A 620 23.30 -17.18 27.91
N THR A 621 23.76 -17.39 29.15
CA THR A 621 23.07 -17.00 30.37
C THR A 621 23.82 -15.92 31.16
N GLU A 622 24.71 -15.18 30.50
CA GLU A 622 25.42 -14.08 31.13
C GLU A 622 24.43 -13.01 31.64
N GLY A 623 24.38 -12.88 32.97
CA GLY A 623 23.49 -11.97 33.68
C GLY A 623 22.01 -12.32 33.54
N ILE A 624 21.68 -13.61 33.42
CA ILE A 624 20.33 -14.17 33.47
C ILE A 624 20.13 -14.83 34.84
N GLU A 625 19.06 -14.46 35.54
CA GLU A 625 18.69 -15.01 36.85
C GLU A 625 17.41 -15.85 36.79
N GLU A 626 16.49 -15.50 35.91
CA GLU A 626 15.21 -16.20 35.73
C GLU A 626 14.73 -16.19 34.28
N VAL A 627 14.12 -17.30 33.84
CA VAL A 627 13.50 -17.44 32.52
C VAL A 627 12.12 -18.06 32.66
N GLY A 628 11.27 -17.84 31.67
CA GLY A 628 9.94 -18.42 31.61
C GLY A 628 9.88 -19.75 30.86
N LEU A 629 8.88 -20.55 31.21
CA LEU A 629 8.46 -21.73 30.47
C LEU A 629 6.92 -21.83 30.52
N TRP A 630 6.27 -21.75 29.36
CA TRP A 630 4.82 -21.79 29.14
C TRP A 630 4.45 -22.80 28.08
N ASN A 631 3.91 -23.93 28.54
CA ASN A 631 3.58 -25.05 27.68
C ASN A 631 4.78 -25.57 26.88
N GLY A 632 6.01 -25.34 27.35
CA GLY A 632 7.22 -25.85 26.74
C GLY A 632 7.55 -27.30 27.13
N CYS A 633 8.62 -27.83 26.53
CA CYS A 633 9.14 -29.17 26.79
C CYS A 633 10.59 -29.17 27.30
N THR A 634 11.00 -30.30 27.88
CA THR A 634 12.39 -30.59 28.22
C THR A 634 13.13 -31.21 27.04
N ILE A 635 14.46 -31.22 27.11
CA ILE A 635 15.35 -31.75 26.08
C ILE A 635 16.17 -32.91 26.66
N THR A 636 16.13 -34.05 25.98
CA THR A 636 17.02 -35.19 26.25
C THR A 636 18.31 -35.05 25.44
N LEU A 637 19.45 -35.17 26.13
CA LEU A 637 20.76 -35.23 25.49
C LEU A 637 21.05 -36.66 25.01
N THR A 638 21.35 -36.83 23.72
CA THR A 638 21.78 -38.10 23.14
C THR A 638 23.30 -38.19 23.00
N LYS A 639 24.02 -37.09 23.25
CA LYS A 639 25.47 -36.99 23.24
C LYS A 639 25.99 -36.23 24.49
N PRO A 640 27.09 -36.69 25.13
CA PRO A 640 27.60 -36.09 26.37
C PRO A 640 28.27 -34.72 26.20
N GLU A 641 28.66 -34.35 24.97
CA GLU A 641 29.31 -33.07 24.66
C GLU A 641 28.36 -31.87 24.60
N ILE A 642 27.04 -32.08 24.78
CA ILE A 642 26.06 -31.00 24.74
C ILE A 642 25.97 -30.33 26.11
N HIS A 643 26.00 -29.00 26.09
CA HIS A 643 25.95 -28.18 27.29
C HIS A 643 24.53 -27.75 27.62
N VAL A 644 24.23 -27.67 28.91
CA VAL A 644 22.93 -27.22 29.44
C VAL A 644 23.10 -25.78 29.93
N ALA A 645 22.20 -24.89 29.54
CA ALA A 645 22.16 -23.49 29.98
C ALA A 645 21.06 -23.24 31.02
N ALA A 646 19.91 -23.93 30.90
CA ALA A 646 18.82 -23.88 31.87
C ALA A 646 18.13 -25.24 31.98
N LYS A 647 17.47 -25.50 33.12
CA LYS A 647 16.78 -26.78 33.40
C LYS A 647 15.34 -26.56 33.86
N ALA A 648 14.44 -27.43 33.44
CA ALA A 648 13.08 -27.52 33.98
C ALA A 648 12.94 -28.81 34.81
N TYR A 649 12.71 -28.67 36.12
CA TYR A 649 12.65 -29.80 37.07
C TYR A 649 13.88 -30.71 37.01
N GLY A 650 15.07 -30.10 37.01
CA GLY A 650 16.35 -30.81 36.92
C GLY A 650 16.66 -31.47 35.57
N LYS A 651 15.81 -31.30 34.54
CA LYS A 651 16.06 -31.76 33.18
C LYS A 651 16.44 -30.61 32.26
N PRO A 652 17.27 -30.81 31.22
CA PRO A 652 17.64 -29.73 30.30
C PRO A 652 16.41 -29.06 29.66
N TYR A 653 16.46 -27.73 29.55
CA TYR A 653 15.42 -26.91 28.91
C TYR A 653 16.01 -26.02 27.83
N VAL A 654 17.14 -25.36 28.12
CA VAL A 654 17.96 -24.63 27.14
C VAL A 654 19.30 -25.34 27.03
N VAL A 655 19.73 -25.64 25.80
CA VAL A 655 20.99 -26.36 25.52
C VAL A 655 21.73 -25.71 24.36
N TYR A 656 23.03 -25.96 24.30
CA TYR A 656 23.89 -25.48 23.21
C TYR A 656 25.08 -26.40 22.95
N GLY A 657 25.65 -26.28 21.77
CA GLY A 657 26.81 -27.06 21.37
C GLY A 657 27.31 -26.71 19.97
N SER A 658 28.16 -27.57 19.43
CA SER A 658 28.74 -27.41 18.09
C SER A 658 28.46 -28.64 17.23
N TYR A 659 28.32 -28.42 15.93
CA TYR A 659 28.27 -29.47 14.93
C TYR A 659 29.28 -29.18 13.82
N ALA A 660 30.36 -29.97 13.79
CA ALA A 660 31.54 -29.71 12.97
C ALA A 660 32.09 -28.29 13.18
N ASN A 661 32.01 -27.41 12.18
CA ASN A 661 32.57 -26.05 12.28
C ASN A 661 31.55 -25.01 12.80
N GLY A 662 30.26 -25.35 12.85
CA GLY A 662 29.20 -24.43 13.26
C GLY A 662 28.70 -24.66 14.69
N LYS A 663 27.77 -23.80 15.11
CA LYS A 663 27.18 -23.82 16.45
C LYS A 663 25.66 -24.05 16.38
N PHE A 664 25.09 -24.52 17.48
CA PHE A 664 23.65 -24.53 17.65
C PHE A 664 23.24 -24.23 19.09
N ALA A 665 22.05 -23.67 19.23
CA ALA A 665 21.33 -23.56 20.50
C ALA A 665 19.91 -24.11 20.32
N ALA A 666 19.32 -24.58 21.41
CA ALA A 666 17.95 -25.06 21.41
C ALA A 666 17.22 -24.72 22.71
N ILE A 667 15.95 -24.34 22.60
CA ILE A 667 15.02 -24.11 23.70
C ILE A 667 13.72 -24.88 23.43
N GLY A 668 13.14 -25.45 24.48
CA GLY A 668 11.93 -26.27 24.39
C GLY A 668 10.61 -25.48 24.32
N ASP A 669 10.65 -24.17 24.13
CA ASP A 669 9.48 -23.28 24.23
C ASP A 669 9.63 -22.04 23.34
N SER A 670 8.54 -21.68 22.65
CA SER A 670 8.43 -20.53 21.75
C SER A 670 7.89 -19.29 22.44
N SER A 671 7.16 -19.47 23.54
CA SER A 671 6.49 -18.41 24.31
C SER A 671 7.44 -17.37 24.94
N PRO A 672 8.66 -17.71 25.40
CA PRO A 672 9.58 -16.73 26.00
C PRO A 672 9.93 -15.56 25.07
N PHE A 673 9.86 -15.75 23.75
CA PHE A 673 10.24 -14.74 22.78
C PHE A 673 9.05 -14.10 22.07
N ASP A 674 7.83 -14.42 22.49
CA ASP A 674 6.58 -13.82 22.00
C ASP A 674 6.34 -12.47 22.70
N ASP A 675 6.09 -11.41 21.94
CA ASP A 675 5.82 -10.04 22.42
C ASP A 675 4.32 -9.68 22.45
N GLY A 676 3.45 -10.63 22.11
CA GLY A 676 2.00 -10.49 22.03
C GLY A 676 1.49 -9.80 20.76
N THR A 677 2.37 -9.41 19.84
CA THR A 677 2.03 -8.80 18.55
C THR A 677 1.59 -9.87 17.58
N GLY A 678 0.49 -9.64 16.87
CA GLY A 678 0.08 -10.56 15.81
C GLY A 678 -1.30 -10.27 15.26
N THR A 679 -1.73 -11.11 14.33
CA THR A 679 -2.99 -10.93 13.60
C THR A 679 -4.19 -10.87 14.58
N PRO A 680 -5.12 -9.90 14.42
CA PRO A 680 -6.28 -9.78 15.30
C PRO A 680 -7.05 -11.10 15.46
N GLY A 681 -7.24 -11.53 16.71
CA GLY A 681 -7.95 -12.77 17.06
C GLY A 681 -7.05 -13.95 17.42
N LYS A 682 -5.72 -13.85 17.26
CA LYS A 682 -4.78 -14.82 17.81
C LYS A 682 -4.58 -14.57 19.32
N MET A 683 -4.60 -15.64 20.11
CA MET A 683 -4.25 -15.58 21.53
C MET A 683 -2.76 -15.87 21.67
N LEU A 684 -1.98 -14.81 21.77
CA LEU A 684 -0.53 -14.83 21.91
C LEU A 684 -0.11 -14.59 23.36
N TYR A 685 1.10 -15.00 23.69
CA TYR A 685 1.63 -15.00 25.04
C TYR A 685 2.84 -14.06 25.11
N ASN A 686 2.66 -12.87 25.70
CA ASN A 686 3.75 -11.89 25.78
C ASN A 686 4.82 -12.29 26.83
N GLY A 687 5.72 -13.21 26.46
CA GLY A 687 6.92 -13.65 27.16
C GLY A 687 8.08 -12.66 27.11
N TRP A 688 8.21 -11.89 26.03
CA TRP A 688 9.36 -11.05 25.73
C TRP A 688 9.72 -10.06 26.85
N PHE A 689 8.70 -9.47 27.48
CA PHE A 689 8.86 -8.52 28.59
C PHE A 689 8.88 -9.17 29.97
N MET A 690 8.87 -10.50 30.06
CA MET A 690 8.93 -11.23 31.32
C MET A 690 10.34 -11.75 31.60
N TYR A 691 10.70 -11.71 32.88
CA TYR A 691 11.96 -12.21 33.40
C TYR A 691 13.17 -11.70 32.58
N ASP A 692 14.16 -12.56 32.32
CA ASP A 692 15.31 -12.26 31.46
C ASP A 692 15.18 -12.91 30.06
N ASP A 693 13.96 -13.22 29.60
CA ASP A 693 13.72 -14.00 28.38
C ASP A 693 14.24 -13.30 27.11
N SER A 694 13.98 -12.00 26.96
CA SER A 694 14.54 -11.19 25.86
C SER A 694 16.07 -11.15 25.88
N LYS A 695 16.68 -11.12 27.07
CA LYS A 695 18.13 -11.15 27.22
C LYS A 695 18.72 -12.51 26.83
N LEU A 696 18.03 -13.61 27.16
CA LEU A 696 18.40 -14.95 26.69
C LEU A 696 18.42 -15.00 25.17
N ALA A 697 17.36 -14.51 24.51
CA ALA A 697 17.23 -14.50 23.06
C ALA A 697 18.43 -13.81 22.40
N LEU A 698 18.80 -12.62 22.91
CA LEU A 698 19.91 -11.83 22.38
C LEU A 698 21.28 -12.45 22.66
N ASN A 699 21.51 -12.98 23.88
CA ASN A 699 22.75 -13.66 24.22
C ASN A 699 22.98 -14.91 23.35
N VAL A 700 21.91 -15.66 23.05
CA VAL A 700 21.97 -16.82 22.16
C VAL A 700 22.41 -16.40 20.76
N VAL A 701 21.77 -15.38 20.17
CA VAL A 701 22.13 -14.94 18.82
C VAL A 701 23.54 -14.35 18.77
N ASP A 702 23.96 -13.58 19.77
CA ASP A 702 25.34 -13.08 19.88
C ASP A 702 26.34 -14.24 19.86
N TRP A 703 26.15 -15.24 20.73
CA TRP A 703 27.04 -16.40 20.80
C TRP A 703 27.05 -17.24 19.52
N LEU A 704 25.91 -17.38 18.86
CA LEU A 704 25.78 -18.11 17.59
C LEU A 704 26.47 -17.37 16.44
N SER A 705 26.45 -16.04 16.45
CA SER A 705 26.98 -15.21 15.37
C SER A 705 28.49 -14.98 15.44
N ASP A 706 29.11 -15.20 16.59
CA ASP A 706 30.56 -15.13 16.84
C ASP A 706 31.32 -16.30 16.25
#